data_AF-A0A2I1GLB0-F1
#
_entry.id   AF-A0A2I1GLB0-F1
#
_cell.length_a   1.000
_cell.length_b   1.000
_cell.length_c   1.000
_cell.angle_alpha   90.00
_cell.angle_beta   90.00
_cell.angle_gamma   90.00
#
_symmetry.space_group_name_H-M   'P 1'
#
loop_
_entity.id
_entity.type
_entity.pdbx_description
1 polymer ?
#
loop_
_entity_poly.entity_id
_entity_poly.type
_entity_poly.pdbx_seq_one_letter_code
_entity_poly.pdbx_strand_id
1 'polypeptide(L)'
;MGGQDSAGNKQMASSYAKIVSSQQQNSLPSQNIVSQPSPSTSSSTTTSPPALLKQEKIDQTQWNTAEWFGKEAYWQNDLVKWIILASEEKESSEQKNIDKGLKIIRKETDEIFKAGMVNSDSYNSCLDLITRCRDIRDSNFDYNKRIELLKIIFGYLQMKSEEANLIINTIEQMSVEQRSVLRFMTHQKIQSRIAFLRTTLKTHKSSNDMEGYHCTTNPYYGELFNQKQAAITELQEAIDIVKASNSDLNNKYSELLAENDGLCEKNSELEGQIQLLSQADQTKTSHESFIRELIENCNKMTLNDDKMKSEYETQINQLKSEYETQIKQLKSEYETQIKQLQERESKMKPEYEAHVRRLQERNDKMKSAYEEHINQLQEEANELRKEAKSANDEASGYQAALGSATNVRWSDSTFNNPIQLTKDIEKFQHLLADFTKVKGKSVKIDEDAAKQLLTKYECKANLNSKEIKNYLAAALQRMILEAIFNIADNLYRYAESSNSFNDGRLESFIVYYTQELVEYTNLLAKSREGKDSITNVTPVKIRQQVYAALGSRGFAKSNHSYMNKLVNDLVNKMEKYREVVDEERKKTLHSEAEKIIRTGMQLWFCLKAQEPVPKIHWFKSGAHIQTHLMVGSWESENIKENEVDFAFFPLIIAQNDTQDSQVFNKAQVFVRPKQNGKFQKIKGYSFSFF
;
A
#
# COMPACT_ATOMS: atom_id res chain seq x y z
N MET A 1 47.34 -18.79 34.94
CA MET A 1 48.75 -19.23 35.03
C MET A 1 48.90 -20.42 34.10
N GLY A 2 49.87 -20.41 33.16
CA GLY A 2 50.10 -21.50 32.18
C GLY A 2 48.97 -21.68 31.14
N GLY A 3 49.21 -21.76 29.82
CA GLY A 3 50.42 -21.46 29.04
C GLY A 3 51.17 -22.70 28.52
N GLN A 4 51.07 -22.91 27.19
CA GLN A 4 52.01 -23.67 26.33
C GLN A 4 52.06 -25.21 26.53
N ASP A 5 52.42 -26.07 25.56
CA ASP A 5 52.43 -25.95 24.08
C ASP A 5 52.54 -27.33 23.39
N SER A 6 52.34 -27.35 22.06
CA SER A 6 53.00 -28.22 21.06
C SER A 6 52.60 -29.71 20.79
N ALA A 7 52.57 -30.01 19.48
CA ALA A 7 52.98 -31.25 18.76
C ALA A 7 52.20 -32.59 18.91
N GLY A 8 52.18 -33.42 17.84
CA GLY A 8 51.71 -34.83 17.92
C GLY A 8 51.16 -35.57 16.67
N ASN A 9 51.50 -35.19 15.44
CA ASN A 9 50.92 -35.70 14.17
C ASN A 9 51.05 -37.23 13.90
N LYS A 10 49.94 -37.96 13.58
CA LYS A 10 49.81 -38.96 12.46
C LYS A 10 48.47 -39.75 12.35
N GLN A 11 47.92 -39.83 11.11
CA GLN A 11 47.33 -41.00 10.36
C GLN A 11 46.45 -42.07 11.08
N MET A 12 45.28 -42.57 10.62
CA MET A 12 44.84 -43.02 9.27
C MET A 12 43.29 -43.24 9.11
N ALA A 13 42.82 -43.34 7.85
CA ALA A 13 41.76 -44.22 7.29
C ALA A 13 40.21 -44.04 7.53
N SER A 14 39.53 -43.58 6.47
CA SER A 14 38.44 -44.29 5.71
C SER A 14 36.94 -44.29 6.10
N SER A 15 36.12 -44.00 5.08
CA SER A 15 34.79 -44.57 4.72
C SER A 15 33.43 -43.92 5.12
N TYR A 16 32.69 -43.52 4.06
CA TYR A 16 31.23 -43.56 3.79
C TYR A 16 30.13 -42.99 4.74
N ALA A 17 29.51 -41.91 4.23
CA ALA A 17 28.06 -41.69 4.01
C ALA A 17 27.12 -41.10 5.10
N LYS A 18 26.43 -40.01 4.69
CA LYS A 18 25.12 -39.46 5.14
C LYS A 18 24.93 -39.06 6.62
N ILE A 19 24.78 -37.76 6.89
CA ILE A 19 23.53 -37.10 7.39
C ILE A 19 23.72 -35.57 7.65
N VAL A 20 22.76 -34.76 7.15
CA VAL A 20 22.22 -33.46 7.65
C VAL A 20 23.14 -32.31 8.16
N SER A 21 22.92 -31.11 7.58
CA SER A 21 23.03 -29.74 8.16
C SER A 21 24.38 -28.98 8.25
N SER A 22 24.22 -27.65 8.19
CA SER A 22 25.01 -26.56 8.81
C SER A 22 26.19 -25.91 8.04
N GLN A 23 25.95 -24.65 7.65
CA GLN A 23 26.83 -23.46 7.74
C GLN A 23 28.17 -23.34 6.98
N GLN A 24 28.21 -22.25 6.19
CA GLN A 24 29.28 -21.25 6.06
C GLN A 24 30.67 -21.61 5.44
N GLN A 25 30.83 -21.09 4.22
CA GLN A 25 31.91 -20.17 3.80
C GLN A 25 33.37 -20.67 3.60
N ASN A 26 33.78 -20.56 2.33
CA ASN A 26 35.06 -20.01 1.83
C ASN A 26 36.30 -20.93 1.57
N SER A 27 36.58 -21.07 0.26
CA SER A 27 37.88 -20.99 -0.43
C SER A 27 39.04 -22.00 -0.19
N LEU A 28 39.31 -22.82 -1.23
CA LEU A 28 40.56 -22.91 -2.05
C LEU A 28 41.95 -23.15 -1.39
N PRO A 29 43.04 -23.56 -2.12
CA PRO A 29 43.23 -23.72 -3.57
C PRO A 29 43.92 -25.04 -4.07
N SER A 30 44.17 -25.05 -5.39
CA SER A 30 45.05 -25.85 -6.31
C SER A 30 46.30 -26.59 -5.75
N GLN A 31 46.92 -27.59 -6.41
CA GLN A 31 47.62 -27.55 -7.74
C GLN A 31 47.84 -28.98 -8.34
N ASN A 32 47.60 -29.23 -9.65
CA ASN A 32 48.50 -29.20 -10.85
C ASN A 32 49.54 -30.33 -11.03
N ILE A 33 49.59 -30.91 -12.25
CA ILE A 33 50.77 -31.20 -13.10
C ILE A 33 50.22 -31.76 -14.46
N VAL A 34 50.38 -31.14 -15.65
CA VAL A 34 51.57 -30.77 -16.48
C VAL A 34 51.89 -31.89 -17.51
N SER A 35 52.18 -31.63 -18.81
CA SER A 35 52.96 -30.50 -19.38
C SER A 35 52.32 -29.60 -20.48
N GLN A 36 52.74 -29.75 -21.76
CA GLN A 36 53.09 -28.65 -22.71
C GLN A 36 53.11 -29.16 -24.18
N PRO A 37 53.32 -28.34 -25.25
CA PRO A 37 53.72 -26.91 -25.33
C PRO A 37 52.67 -25.96 -25.97
N SER A 38 52.54 -24.66 -25.64
CA SER A 38 53.51 -23.53 -25.57
C SER A 38 53.92 -22.97 -26.94
N PRO A 39 54.14 -21.64 -27.11
CA PRO A 39 54.23 -20.54 -26.11
C PRO A 39 53.01 -19.56 -26.21
N SER A 40 52.89 -18.41 -25.52
CA SER A 40 53.77 -17.60 -24.64
C SER A 40 52.95 -16.75 -23.63
N THR A 41 53.48 -16.57 -22.41
CA THR A 41 53.33 -15.43 -21.43
C THR A 41 52.14 -14.45 -21.47
N SER A 42 51.56 -13.99 -20.34
CA SER A 42 51.77 -14.29 -18.90
C SER A 42 50.70 -13.62 -17.97
N SER A 43 50.56 -14.17 -16.75
CA SER A 43 49.93 -13.65 -15.51
C SER A 43 49.68 -12.13 -15.37
N SER A 44 48.57 -11.57 -14.86
CA SER A 44 47.54 -11.92 -13.82
C SER A 44 47.79 -11.36 -12.41
N THR A 45 46.94 -10.44 -11.91
CA THR A 45 46.78 -10.14 -10.47
C THR A 45 45.42 -9.48 -10.14
N THR A 46 45.16 -9.33 -8.85
CA THR A 46 43.88 -9.07 -8.15
C THR A 46 43.39 -7.59 -8.10
N THR A 47 42.17 -7.42 -7.57
CA THR A 47 41.55 -6.25 -6.89
C THR A 47 40.53 -5.37 -7.65
N SER A 48 39.58 -4.85 -6.84
CA SER A 48 38.69 -3.70 -7.07
C SER A 48 37.46 -3.82 -8.01
N PRO A 49 36.38 -3.05 -7.73
CA PRO A 49 35.21 -2.87 -8.61
C PRO A 49 35.37 -1.63 -9.53
N PRO A 50 34.43 -1.28 -10.44
CA PRO A 50 33.15 -1.92 -10.78
C PRO A 50 33.02 -2.24 -12.30
N ALA A 51 31.76 -2.37 -12.76
CA ALA A 51 31.30 -2.16 -14.14
C ALA A 51 31.83 -3.11 -15.25
N LEU A 52 31.13 -4.22 -15.48
CA LEU A 52 31.21 -4.94 -16.75
C LEU A 52 29.96 -5.79 -17.05
N LEU A 53 29.12 -5.28 -17.96
CA LEU A 53 28.57 -6.09 -19.04
C LEU A 53 28.86 -5.36 -20.36
N LYS A 54 28.93 -6.12 -21.45
CA LYS A 54 29.64 -5.73 -22.67
C LYS A 54 28.84 -4.70 -23.47
N GLN A 55 29.54 -3.85 -24.24
CA GLN A 55 28.93 -3.21 -25.39
C GLN A 55 28.50 -4.30 -26.38
N GLU A 56 27.22 -4.62 -26.40
CA GLU A 56 26.62 -5.24 -27.57
C GLU A 56 26.73 -4.25 -28.74
N LYS A 57 27.20 -4.74 -29.88
CA LYS A 57 27.30 -3.93 -31.09
C LYS A 57 25.86 -3.67 -31.54
N ILE A 58 25.41 -2.40 -31.44
CA ILE A 58 24.02 -1.99 -31.73
C ILE A 58 23.57 -2.67 -33.03
N ASP A 59 22.48 -3.42 -32.96
CA ASP A 59 21.90 -4.05 -34.16
C ASP A 59 21.49 -2.94 -35.13
N GLN A 60 22.10 -2.94 -36.31
CA GLN A 60 21.83 -1.96 -37.36
C GLN A 60 20.35 -1.97 -37.75
N THR A 61 19.66 -3.10 -37.62
CA THR A 61 18.23 -3.24 -37.88
C THR A 61 17.40 -2.50 -36.83
N GLN A 62 17.71 -2.68 -35.54
CA GLN A 62 17.10 -1.92 -34.44
C GLN A 62 17.39 -0.42 -34.56
N TRP A 63 18.61 -0.03 -34.93
CA TRP A 63 18.97 1.38 -35.13
C TRP A 63 18.25 2.01 -36.32
N ASN A 64 18.20 1.33 -37.47
CA ASN A 64 17.45 1.79 -38.65
C ASN A 64 15.94 1.92 -38.34
N THR A 65 15.40 1.03 -37.49
CA THR A 65 14.01 1.10 -37.01
C THR A 65 13.81 2.30 -36.08
N ALA A 66 14.71 2.53 -35.13
CA ALA A 66 14.69 3.72 -34.27
C ALA A 66 14.82 5.03 -35.08
N GLU A 67 15.66 5.06 -36.12
CA GLU A 67 15.77 6.19 -37.05
C GLU A 67 14.48 6.41 -37.86
N TRP A 68 13.76 5.35 -38.23
CA TRP A 68 12.45 5.48 -38.88
C TRP A 68 11.41 6.13 -37.96
N PHE A 69 11.42 5.83 -36.66
CA PHE A 69 10.67 6.61 -35.65
C PHE A 69 11.20 8.05 -35.50
N GLY A 70 12.51 8.23 -35.63
CA GLY A 70 13.19 9.54 -35.63
C GLY A 70 12.80 10.46 -36.80
N LYS A 71 12.60 9.94 -38.01
CA LYS A 71 12.32 10.73 -39.22
C LYS A 71 11.04 11.57 -39.11
N GLU A 72 11.17 12.87 -39.36
CA GLU A 72 10.09 13.85 -39.31
C GLU A 72 9.17 13.74 -40.54
N ALA A 73 7.88 14.01 -40.33
CA ALA A 73 6.86 14.10 -41.36
C ALA A 73 5.68 14.95 -40.83
N TYR A 74 4.51 14.85 -41.44
CA TYR A 74 3.25 15.35 -40.87
C TYR A 74 3.01 14.77 -39.45
N TRP A 75 2.41 15.54 -38.55
CA TRP A 75 2.22 15.13 -37.15
C TRP A 75 1.34 13.87 -37.02
N GLN A 76 0.43 13.67 -37.98
CA GLN A 76 -0.36 12.44 -38.14
C GLN A 76 0.56 11.21 -38.22
N ASN A 77 1.71 11.31 -38.89
CA ASN A 77 2.64 10.19 -39.03
C ASN A 77 3.35 9.90 -37.71
N ASP A 78 3.68 10.90 -36.88
CA ASP A 78 4.22 10.66 -35.53
C ASP A 78 3.16 10.00 -34.61
N LEU A 79 1.88 10.42 -34.70
CA LEU A 79 0.76 9.76 -34.02
C LEU A 79 0.58 8.30 -34.48
N VAL A 80 0.59 8.07 -35.79
CA VAL A 80 0.42 6.73 -36.38
C VAL A 80 1.59 5.81 -36.02
N LYS A 81 2.82 6.34 -36.02
CA LYS A 81 4.02 5.66 -35.51
C LYS A 81 3.87 5.28 -34.03
N TRP A 82 3.39 6.19 -33.18
CA TRP A 82 3.15 5.90 -31.77
C TRP A 82 2.13 4.76 -31.60
N ILE A 83 1.08 4.74 -32.42
CA ILE A 83 0.06 3.68 -32.43
C ILE A 83 0.67 2.31 -32.79
N ILE A 84 1.60 2.21 -33.75
CA ILE A 84 2.31 0.94 -34.04
C ILE A 84 2.99 0.45 -32.76
N LEU A 85 3.77 1.29 -32.09
CA LEU A 85 4.50 0.92 -30.87
C LEU A 85 3.57 0.58 -29.69
N ALA A 86 2.31 1.01 -29.72
CA ALA A 86 1.28 0.64 -28.75
C ALA A 86 0.56 -0.68 -29.12
N SER A 87 0.30 -0.93 -30.41
CA SER A 87 -0.30 -2.18 -30.88
C SER A 87 0.67 -3.37 -30.90
N GLU A 88 1.98 -3.10 -30.95
CA GLU A 88 3.02 -4.13 -30.89
C GLU A 88 3.40 -4.57 -29.47
N GLU A 89 2.96 -3.83 -28.45
CA GLU A 89 3.17 -4.29 -27.08
C GLU A 89 2.24 -5.46 -26.77
N LYS A 90 2.77 -6.51 -26.14
CA LYS A 90 2.03 -7.74 -25.84
C LYS A 90 1.89 -8.02 -24.34
N GLU A 91 2.68 -7.36 -23.50
CA GLU A 91 2.55 -7.48 -22.05
C GLU A 91 1.41 -6.63 -21.47
N SER A 92 0.86 -7.07 -20.33
CA SER A 92 -0.13 -6.34 -19.53
C SER A 92 0.50 -5.30 -18.59
N SER A 93 1.81 -5.37 -18.33
CA SER A 93 2.61 -4.43 -17.55
C SER A 93 2.44 -2.98 -18.05
N GLU A 94 2.65 -2.78 -19.36
CA GLU A 94 2.57 -1.49 -20.05
C GLU A 94 1.14 -1.01 -20.37
N GLN A 95 0.10 -1.83 -20.14
CA GLN A 95 -1.29 -1.49 -20.49
C GLN A 95 -1.70 -0.12 -19.95
N LYS A 96 -1.41 0.14 -18.66
CA LYS A 96 -1.77 1.39 -17.98
C LYS A 96 -1.05 2.62 -18.57
N ASN A 97 0.17 2.43 -19.05
CA ASN A 97 0.96 3.49 -19.67
C ASN A 97 0.48 3.78 -21.10
N ILE A 98 0.13 2.74 -21.86
CA ILE A 98 -0.48 2.86 -23.19
C ILE A 98 -1.88 3.49 -23.11
N ASP A 99 -2.73 3.07 -22.17
CA ASP A 99 -4.05 3.67 -21.93
C ASP A 99 -3.97 5.15 -21.55
N LYS A 100 -2.94 5.53 -20.79
CA LYS A 100 -2.66 6.94 -20.45
C LYS A 100 -2.20 7.71 -21.69
N GLY A 101 -1.29 7.15 -22.47
CA GLY A 101 -0.81 7.74 -23.73
C GLY A 101 -1.94 7.96 -24.75
N LEU A 102 -2.78 6.96 -25.00
CA LEU A 102 -3.95 7.06 -25.89
C LEU A 102 -4.94 8.14 -25.44
N LYS A 103 -5.10 8.37 -24.12
CA LYS A 103 -5.95 9.46 -23.59
C LYS A 103 -5.32 10.84 -23.80
N ILE A 104 -4.00 10.96 -23.65
CA ILE A 104 -3.26 12.22 -23.87
C ILE A 104 -3.27 12.55 -25.37
N ILE A 105 -2.84 11.62 -26.23
CA ILE A 105 -2.77 11.81 -27.69
C ILE A 105 -4.16 12.12 -28.27
N ARG A 106 -5.26 11.60 -27.70
CA ARG A 106 -6.62 12.03 -28.06
C ARG A 106 -6.89 13.49 -27.70
N LYS A 107 -6.62 13.91 -26.44
CA LYS A 107 -6.79 15.33 -26.02
C LYS A 107 -5.98 16.26 -26.93
N GLU A 108 -4.78 15.86 -27.30
CA GLU A 108 -3.89 16.60 -28.21
C GLU A 108 -4.43 16.66 -29.65
N THR A 109 -4.92 15.54 -30.17
CA THR A 109 -5.60 15.49 -31.48
C THR A 109 -6.83 16.40 -31.52
N ASP A 110 -7.61 16.45 -30.43
CA ASP A 110 -8.74 17.37 -30.26
C ASP A 110 -8.29 18.84 -30.20
N GLU A 111 -7.13 19.15 -29.60
CA GLU A 111 -6.55 20.50 -29.56
C GLU A 111 -6.05 20.96 -30.94
N ILE A 112 -5.34 20.11 -31.68
CA ILE A 112 -4.83 20.40 -33.03
C ILE A 112 -5.99 20.65 -34.01
N PHE A 113 -7.07 19.86 -33.91
CA PHE A 113 -8.26 20.03 -34.73
C PHE A 113 -9.02 21.31 -34.40
N LYS A 114 -9.22 21.64 -33.10
CA LYS A 114 -9.83 22.92 -32.67
C LYS A 114 -9.01 24.14 -33.08
N ALA A 115 -7.70 24.00 -33.22
CA ALA A 115 -6.80 25.01 -33.77
C ALA A 115 -6.85 25.15 -35.30
N GLY A 116 -7.66 24.33 -36.01
CA GLY A 116 -7.83 24.40 -37.45
C GLY A 116 -6.64 23.90 -38.28
N MET A 117 -5.62 23.28 -37.66
CA MET A 117 -4.42 22.80 -38.36
C MET A 117 -4.63 21.52 -39.17
N VAL A 118 -5.83 20.92 -39.10
CA VAL A 118 -6.15 19.56 -39.58
C VAL A 118 -7.57 19.55 -40.13
N ASN A 119 -7.79 18.91 -41.29
CA ASN A 119 -9.12 18.74 -41.87
C ASN A 119 -9.92 17.64 -41.15
N SER A 120 -11.25 17.66 -41.28
CA SER A 120 -12.11 16.71 -40.58
C SER A 120 -11.79 15.25 -40.90
N ASP A 121 -11.37 14.94 -42.13
CA ASP A 121 -11.09 13.58 -42.58
C ASP A 121 -9.84 13.01 -41.87
N SER A 122 -8.78 13.81 -41.75
CA SER A 122 -7.57 13.43 -41.00
C SER A 122 -7.85 13.30 -39.51
N TYR A 123 -8.63 14.22 -38.93
CA TYR A 123 -9.02 14.17 -37.51
C TYR A 123 -9.82 12.90 -37.20
N ASN A 124 -10.84 12.60 -38.02
CA ASN A 124 -11.65 11.38 -37.90
C ASN A 124 -10.79 10.12 -38.09
N SER A 125 -9.84 10.14 -39.03
CA SER A 125 -8.89 9.02 -39.24
C SER A 125 -7.99 8.80 -38.01
N CYS A 126 -7.46 9.86 -37.40
CA CYS A 126 -6.68 9.73 -36.17
C CYS A 126 -7.53 9.19 -35.00
N LEU A 127 -8.80 9.60 -34.86
CA LEU A 127 -9.71 9.07 -33.84
C LEU A 127 -10.07 7.59 -34.06
N ASP A 128 -10.28 7.16 -35.30
CA ASP A 128 -10.51 5.74 -35.65
C ASP A 128 -9.29 4.89 -35.26
N LEU A 129 -8.08 5.31 -35.65
CA LEU A 129 -6.84 4.59 -35.31
C LEU A 129 -6.57 4.55 -33.81
N ILE A 130 -6.81 5.64 -33.06
CA ILE A 130 -6.73 5.66 -31.58
C ILE A 130 -7.74 4.68 -30.95
N THR A 131 -8.91 4.52 -31.56
CA THR A 131 -9.97 3.62 -31.06
C THR A 131 -9.60 2.17 -31.35
N ARG A 132 -9.28 1.82 -32.59
CA ARG A 132 -8.79 0.49 -32.98
C ARG A 132 -7.59 0.02 -32.15
N CYS A 133 -6.66 0.92 -31.83
CA CYS A 133 -5.52 0.63 -30.97
C CYS A 133 -5.93 0.21 -29.54
N ARG A 134 -7.00 0.82 -28.99
CA ARG A 134 -7.59 0.40 -27.72
C ARG A 134 -8.32 -0.94 -27.86
N ASP A 135 -9.12 -1.12 -28.91
CA ASP A 135 -9.93 -2.32 -29.13
C ASP A 135 -9.10 -3.60 -29.40
N ILE A 136 -7.80 -3.45 -29.69
CA ILE A 136 -6.77 -4.52 -29.73
C ILE A 136 -6.22 -4.85 -28.33
N ARG A 137 -6.12 -3.82 -27.47
CA ARG A 137 -5.49 -3.84 -26.14
C ARG A 137 -6.49 -3.98 -24.98
N ASP A 138 -7.78 -4.13 -25.27
CA ASP A 138 -8.81 -4.58 -24.32
C ASP A 138 -8.53 -6.02 -23.83
N SER A 139 -9.43 -6.59 -23.02
CA SER A 139 -9.17 -7.69 -22.06
C SER A 139 -8.43 -8.95 -22.54
N ASN A 140 -8.32 -9.20 -23.85
CA ASN A 140 -7.35 -10.13 -24.43
C ASN A 140 -6.79 -9.52 -25.73
N PHE A 141 -5.48 -9.63 -25.96
CA PHE A 141 -4.81 -9.06 -27.13
C PHE A 141 -5.31 -9.67 -28.46
N ASP A 142 -5.94 -8.86 -29.30
CA ASP A 142 -6.51 -9.32 -30.57
C ASP A 142 -5.50 -9.22 -31.73
N TYR A 143 -4.86 -10.35 -32.03
CA TYR A 143 -3.87 -10.49 -33.09
C TYR A 143 -4.43 -10.20 -34.51
N ASN A 144 -5.71 -10.48 -34.75
CA ASN A 144 -6.33 -10.27 -36.06
C ASN A 144 -6.64 -8.79 -36.29
N LYS A 145 -7.24 -8.12 -35.29
CA LYS A 145 -7.42 -6.65 -35.33
C LYS A 145 -6.07 -5.92 -35.42
N ARG A 146 -5.03 -6.42 -34.75
CA ARG A 146 -3.66 -5.89 -34.87
C ARG A 146 -3.15 -5.96 -36.31
N ILE A 147 -3.30 -7.09 -37.00
CA ILE A 147 -2.94 -7.19 -38.43
C ILE A 147 -3.79 -6.26 -39.31
N GLU A 148 -5.08 -6.08 -39.02
CA GLU A 148 -5.93 -5.13 -39.75
C GLU A 148 -5.45 -3.68 -39.56
N LEU A 149 -5.23 -3.26 -38.31
CA LEU A 149 -4.75 -1.92 -37.98
C LEU A 149 -3.40 -1.63 -38.64
N LEU A 150 -2.44 -2.57 -38.57
CA LEU A 150 -1.14 -2.41 -39.23
C LEU A 150 -1.27 -2.26 -40.76
N LYS A 151 -2.18 -2.99 -41.41
CA LYS A 151 -2.43 -2.83 -42.85
C LYS A 151 -3.00 -1.45 -43.19
N ILE A 152 -3.94 -0.95 -42.39
CA ILE A 152 -4.49 0.41 -42.56
C ILE A 152 -3.37 1.45 -42.38
N ILE A 153 -2.55 1.29 -41.34
CA ILE A 153 -1.43 2.18 -41.02
C ILE A 153 -0.35 2.19 -42.11
N PHE A 154 0.11 1.03 -42.59
CA PHE A 154 1.14 0.98 -43.63
C PHE A 154 0.61 1.39 -45.01
N GLY A 155 -0.70 1.20 -45.27
CA GLY A 155 -1.38 1.81 -46.41
C GLY A 155 -1.40 3.35 -46.33
N TYR A 156 -1.74 3.91 -45.17
CA TYR A 156 -1.71 5.37 -44.93
C TYR A 156 -0.29 5.95 -45.08
N LEU A 157 0.72 5.25 -44.55
CA LEU A 157 2.14 5.61 -44.69
C LEU A 157 2.74 5.26 -46.06
N GLN A 158 1.95 4.68 -46.99
CA GLN A 158 2.37 4.25 -48.34
C GLN A 158 3.61 3.34 -48.36
N MET A 159 3.80 2.53 -47.31
CA MET A 159 5.04 1.79 -47.08
C MET A 159 5.03 0.41 -47.77
N LYS A 160 6.17 -0.03 -48.32
CA LYS A 160 6.24 -1.32 -49.03
C LYS A 160 6.08 -2.49 -48.06
N SER A 161 5.57 -3.61 -48.57
CA SER A 161 5.32 -4.81 -47.76
C SER A 161 6.60 -5.37 -47.13
N GLU A 162 7.72 -5.35 -47.84
CA GLU A 162 9.02 -5.81 -47.31
C GLU A 162 9.49 -4.92 -46.15
N GLU A 163 9.38 -3.60 -46.33
CA GLU A 163 9.78 -2.59 -45.35
C GLU A 163 8.88 -2.63 -44.10
N ALA A 164 7.57 -2.82 -44.28
CA ALA A 164 6.60 -3.00 -43.20
C ALA A 164 6.88 -4.26 -42.35
N ASN A 165 7.11 -5.40 -43.01
CA ASN A 165 7.44 -6.65 -42.32
C ASN A 165 8.78 -6.54 -41.58
N LEU A 166 9.79 -5.88 -42.16
CA LEU A 166 11.09 -5.66 -41.50
C LEU A 166 10.95 -4.81 -40.22
N ILE A 167 10.21 -3.70 -40.28
CA ILE A 167 9.97 -2.83 -39.11
C ILE A 167 9.20 -3.57 -38.02
N ILE A 168 8.12 -4.28 -38.35
CA ILE A 168 7.34 -5.04 -37.36
C ILE A 168 8.17 -6.16 -36.72
N ASN A 169 8.85 -6.98 -37.52
CA ASN A 169 9.73 -8.03 -37.00
C ASN A 169 10.79 -7.45 -36.04
N THR A 170 11.35 -6.28 -36.35
CA THR A 170 12.35 -5.63 -35.49
C THR A 170 11.74 -5.11 -34.19
N ILE A 171 10.53 -4.53 -34.22
CA ILE A 171 9.82 -4.07 -33.01
C ILE A 171 9.40 -5.26 -32.12
N GLU A 172 9.05 -6.41 -32.70
CA GLU A 172 8.76 -7.63 -31.94
C GLU A 172 10.01 -8.19 -31.22
N GLN A 173 11.21 -8.02 -31.79
CA GLN A 173 12.48 -8.44 -31.17
C GLN A 173 13.06 -7.43 -30.17
N MET A 174 12.49 -6.22 -30.06
CA MET A 174 12.90 -5.24 -29.04
C MET A 174 12.42 -5.63 -27.64
N SER A 175 13.11 -5.15 -26.61
CA SER A 175 12.64 -5.25 -25.22
C SER A 175 11.45 -4.33 -24.96
N VAL A 176 10.73 -4.57 -23.85
CA VAL A 176 9.60 -3.72 -23.42
C VAL A 176 10.09 -2.29 -23.14
N GLU A 177 11.26 -2.16 -22.53
CA GLU A 177 11.93 -0.88 -22.24
C GLU A 177 12.33 -0.15 -23.53
N GLN A 178 12.93 -0.87 -24.50
CA GLN A 178 13.27 -0.29 -25.81
C GLN A 178 12.03 0.25 -26.53
N ARG A 179 10.93 -0.53 -26.58
CA ARG A 179 9.65 -0.06 -27.14
C ARG A 179 9.08 1.12 -26.35
N SER A 180 9.16 1.12 -25.02
CA SER A 180 8.65 2.20 -24.19
C SER A 180 9.46 3.51 -24.35
N VAL A 181 10.78 3.42 -24.53
CA VAL A 181 11.64 4.56 -24.90
C VAL A 181 11.25 5.12 -26.28
N LEU A 182 11.02 4.26 -27.28
CA LEU A 182 10.54 4.72 -28.60
C LEU A 182 9.13 5.33 -28.54
N ARG A 183 8.22 4.78 -27.70
CA ARG A 183 6.90 5.40 -27.41
C ARG A 183 7.08 6.79 -26.79
N PHE A 184 7.98 6.96 -25.83
CA PHE A 184 8.27 8.25 -25.22
C PHE A 184 8.85 9.25 -26.22
N MET A 185 9.89 8.88 -26.97
CA MET A 185 10.50 9.73 -28.00
C MET A 185 9.48 10.17 -29.07
N THR A 186 8.64 9.25 -29.53
CA THR A 186 7.61 9.55 -30.54
C THR A 186 6.51 10.45 -29.95
N HIS A 187 6.14 10.26 -28.68
CA HIS A 187 5.17 11.13 -28.01
C HIS A 187 5.69 12.56 -27.88
N GLN A 188 6.94 12.77 -27.47
CA GLN A 188 7.55 14.10 -27.31
C GLN A 188 7.51 14.94 -28.60
N LYS A 189 7.56 14.31 -29.79
CA LYS A 189 7.38 14.98 -31.10
C LYS A 189 5.96 15.46 -31.36
N ILE A 190 4.94 14.73 -30.90
CA ILE A 190 3.54 15.15 -30.97
C ILE A 190 3.36 16.33 -30.00
N GLN A 191 3.86 16.18 -28.78
CA GLN A 191 3.68 17.15 -27.72
C GLN A 191 4.46 18.46 -27.92
N SER A 192 5.62 18.45 -28.60
CA SER A 192 6.35 19.69 -28.93
C SER A 192 5.60 20.58 -29.93
N ARG A 193 4.83 19.98 -30.85
CA ARG A 193 3.91 20.71 -31.75
C ARG A 193 2.71 21.28 -30.98
N ILE A 194 2.21 20.53 -30.01
CA ILE A 194 1.17 20.99 -29.06
C ILE A 194 1.66 22.17 -28.22
N ALA A 195 2.92 22.16 -27.80
CA ALA A 195 3.56 23.30 -27.15
C ALA A 195 3.48 24.55 -28.04
N PHE A 196 3.98 24.45 -29.28
CA PHE A 196 3.99 25.57 -30.22
C PHE A 196 2.59 26.12 -30.51
N LEU A 197 1.58 25.24 -30.59
CA LEU A 197 0.17 25.62 -30.67
C LEU A 197 -0.29 26.46 -29.47
N ARG A 198 0.00 25.99 -28.25
CA ARG A 198 -0.42 26.63 -27.01
C ARG A 198 0.28 27.97 -26.74
N THR A 199 1.55 28.15 -27.15
CA THR A 199 2.20 29.47 -27.13
C THR A 199 1.63 30.41 -28.20
N THR A 200 1.57 29.96 -29.45
CA THR A 200 1.27 30.84 -30.58
C THR A 200 -0.18 31.33 -30.58
N LEU A 201 -1.14 30.52 -30.11
CA LEU A 201 -2.55 30.90 -30.03
C LEU A 201 -2.92 31.71 -28.77
N LYS A 202 -2.01 31.84 -27.79
CA LYS A 202 -2.24 32.53 -26.49
C LYS A 202 -3.51 32.08 -25.74
N THR A 203 -3.94 30.84 -25.94
CA THR A 203 -4.89 30.13 -25.07
C THR A 203 -4.08 29.31 -24.08
N HIS A 204 -3.63 29.94 -23.00
CA HIS A 204 -4.44 30.00 -21.79
C HIS A 204 -4.54 31.37 -21.11
N LYS A 205 -5.67 31.59 -20.41
CA LYS A 205 -5.60 32.18 -19.06
C LYS A 205 -5.00 31.11 -18.12
N SER A 206 -3.71 31.24 -17.79
CA SER A 206 -2.85 30.40 -16.89
C SER A 206 -1.67 29.72 -17.59
N SER A 207 -0.47 29.85 -17.02
CA SER A 207 0.81 29.59 -17.70
C SER A 207 1.23 28.11 -17.82
N ASN A 208 0.36 27.16 -17.46
CA ASN A 208 0.80 25.87 -16.91
C ASN A 208 0.99 24.74 -17.94
N ASP A 209 0.52 24.87 -19.18
CA ASP A 209 0.64 23.81 -20.21
C ASP A 209 1.87 23.94 -21.12
N MET A 210 2.80 24.86 -20.81
CA MET A 210 3.93 25.24 -21.69
C MET A 210 5.32 24.70 -21.30
N GLU A 211 5.58 24.38 -20.03
CA GLU A 211 6.93 24.02 -19.55
C GLU A 211 7.37 22.59 -19.93
N GLY A 212 6.66 21.89 -20.81
CA GLY A 212 6.94 20.49 -21.14
C GLY A 212 8.01 20.23 -22.21
N TYR A 213 8.37 21.21 -23.05
CA TYR A 213 8.83 20.91 -24.42
C TYR A 213 10.09 21.63 -24.90
N HIS A 214 11.13 21.65 -24.07
CA HIS A 214 12.48 22.04 -24.49
C HIS A 214 13.53 20.97 -24.16
N CYS A 215 13.75 20.10 -25.15
CA CYS A 215 15.05 19.45 -25.41
C CYS A 215 15.42 19.85 -26.86
N THR A 216 16.50 20.55 -27.20
CA THR A 216 17.93 20.29 -26.91
C THR A 216 18.39 18.89 -27.32
N THR A 217 18.68 18.69 -28.63
CA THR A 217 20.00 18.21 -29.18
C THR A 217 19.87 17.62 -30.60
N ASN A 218 20.18 18.37 -31.66
CA ASN A 218 20.93 17.88 -32.84
C ASN A 218 21.32 19.06 -33.79
N PRO A 219 22.50 19.08 -34.46
CA PRO A 219 22.86 20.17 -35.38
C PRO A 219 23.19 19.71 -36.82
N TYR A 220 22.49 20.23 -37.85
CA TYR A 220 22.98 20.44 -39.23
C TYR A 220 21.90 21.20 -40.08
N TYR A 221 22.12 21.33 -41.39
CA TYR A 221 21.24 21.90 -42.44
C TYR A 221 21.20 23.43 -42.60
N GLY A 222 22.10 23.92 -43.46
CA GLY A 222 21.79 24.97 -44.43
C GLY A 222 21.63 24.40 -45.85
N GLU A 223 21.25 25.27 -46.79
CA GLU A 223 21.47 25.15 -48.25
C GLU A 223 20.90 23.93 -49.02
N LEU A 224 19.68 24.07 -49.55
CA LEU A 224 19.33 23.43 -50.84
C LEU A 224 18.31 24.26 -51.67
N PHE A 225 18.56 25.56 -51.80
CA PHE A 225 17.70 26.53 -52.52
C PHE A 225 17.81 26.44 -54.07
N ASN A 226 18.73 25.62 -54.58
CA ASN A 226 19.34 25.78 -55.91
C ASN A 226 18.61 25.12 -57.10
N GLN A 227 17.29 24.91 -57.05
CA GLN A 227 16.54 24.20 -58.11
C GLN A 227 15.57 25.09 -58.93
N LYS A 228 15.57 26.41 -58.75
CA LYS A 228 14.58 27.33 -59.36
C LYS A 228 14.82 27.71 -60.84
N GLN A 229 15.80 27.11 -61.52
CA GLN A 229 16.44 27.69 -62.71
C GLN A 229 15.86 27.29 -64.08
N ALA A 230 14.84 26.42 -64.14
CA ALA A 230 14.48 25.70 -65.38
C ALA A 230 13.51 26.41 -66.38
N ALA A 231 13.08 27.65 -66.13
CA ALA A 231 11.80 28.17 -66.66
C ALA A 231 11.89 29.31 -67.71
N ILE A 232 13.00 29.50 -68.43
CA ILE A 232 13.26 30.75 -69.21
C ILE A 232 13.37 30.53 -70.74
N THR A 233 13.35 29.31 -71.23
CA THR A 233 13.86 28.95 -72.58
C THR A 233 12.92 29.23 -73.78
N GLU A 234 11.67 29.67 -73.60
CA GLU A 234 10.63 29.57 -74.65
C GLU A 234 10.35 30.83 -75.51
N LEU A 235 11.07 31.95 -75.33
CA LEU A 235 10.65 33.28 -75.86
C LEU A 235 11.24 33.72 -77.23
N GLN A 236 11.69 32.79 -78.10
CA GLN A 236 12.61 33.13 -79.22
C GLN A 236 11.98 33.19 -80.65
N GLU A 237 10.75 32.74 -80.91
CA GLU A 237 10.28 32.44 -82.28
C GLU A 237 9.47 33.54 -83.02
N ALA A 238 9.35 34.76 -82.49
CA ALA A 238 8.24 35.65 -82.87
C ALA A 238 8.43 36.66 -84.04
N ILE A 239 9.63 36.82 -84.64
CA ILE A 239 9.97 38.09 -85.35
C ILE A 239 10.14 38.00 -86.89
N ASP A 240 10.36 36.83 -87.48
CA ASP A 240 10.79 36.67 -88.91
C ASP A 240 9.76 36.98 -90.02
N ILE A 241 8.68 37.74 -89.75
CA ILE A 241 7.47 37.76 -90.60
C ILE A 241 7.23 39.06 -91.41
N VAL A 242 7.99 40.15 -91.20
CA VAL A 242 7.74 41.46 -91.87
C VAL A 242 8.31 41.50 -93.31
N LYS A 243 7.65 40.71 -94.17
CA LYS A 243 7.85 40.51 -95.60
C LYS A 243 7.82 41.79 -96.46
N ALA A 244 8.70 41.80 -97.46
CA ALA A 244 8.49 42.16 -98.87
C ALA A 244 7.37 43.16 -99.26
N SER A 245 7.76 44.27 -99.92
CA SER A 245 6.93 45.04 -100.87
C SER A 245 7.78 45.99 -101.74
N ASN A 246 7.91 45.70 -103.05
CA ASN A 246 8.17 46.62 -104.19
C ASN A 246 8.85 45.89 -105.38
N SER A 247 8.13 44.97 -106.03
CA SER A 247 8.65 44.14 -107.13
C SER A 247 8.30 44.64 -108.55
N ASP A 248 7.85 45.89 -108.70
CA ASP A 248 6.93 46.25 -109.79
C ASP A 248 7.38 47.44 -110.68
N LEU A 249 8.61 47.34 -111.20
CA LEU A 249 9.11 48.21 -112.29
C LEU A 249 9.34 47.43 -113.61
N ASN A 250 9.22 46.11 -113.60
CA ASN A 250 9.99 45.24 -114.49
C ASN A 250 9.31 44.86 -115.83
N ASN A 251 8.08 45.32 -116.08
CA ASN A 251 7.25 44.87 -117.22
C ASN A 251 7.13 45.89 -118.38
N LYS A 252 8.04 46.87 -118.48
CA LYS A 252 7.92 47.97 -119.47
C LYS A 252 9.07 48.08 -120.50
N TYR A 253 9.93 47.07 -120.61
CA TYR A 253 11.10 47.09 -121.50
C TYR A 253 11.10 46.02 -122.62
N SER A 254 10.20 45.04 -122.58
CA SER A 254 10.23 43.86 -123.47
C SER A 254 9.94 44.15 -124.95
N GLU A 255 9.44 45.35 -125.30
CA GLU A 255 9.05 45.71 -126.68
C GLU A 255 10.05 46.66 -127.39
N LEU A 256 11.08 47.17 -126.70
CA LEU A 256 12.13 48.00 -127.32
C LEU A 256 13.31 47.16 -127.84
N LEU A 257 13.06 45.88 -128.16
CA LEU A 257 14.04 44.81 -128.30
C LEU A 257 14.31 44.36 -129.75
N ALA A 258 14.06 45.22 -130.76
CA ALA A 258 14.16 44.83 -132.17
C ALA A 258 14.61 45.90 -133.18
N GLU A 259 14.40 47.20 -132.93
CA GLU A 259 14.51 48.24 -133.98
C GLU A 259 15.64 49.26 -133.76
N ASN A 260 16.29 49.27 -132.59
CA ASN A 260 17.31 50.27 -132.24
C ASN A 260 18.73 49.89 -132.72
N ASP A 261 18.99 48.61 -132.99
CA ASP A 261 20.35 48.07 -133.22
C ASP A 261 21.00 48.55 -134.53
N GLY A 262 20.21 49.03 -135.49
CA GLY A 262 20.70 49.42 -136.82
C GLY A 262 21.32 50.82 -136.93
N LEU A 263 21.19 51.68 -135.90
CA LEU A 263 21.54 53.11 -135.99
C LEU A 263 22.49 53.63 -134.89
N CYS A 264 22.68 52.89 -133.79
CA CYS A 264 23.56 53.34 -132.70
C CYS A 264 25.06 53.34 -133.06
N GLU A 265 25.51 52.48 -133.98
CA GLU A 265 26.94 52.15 -134.15
C GLU A 265 27.81 53.32 -134.67
N LYS A 266 27.22 54.35 -135.28
CA LYS A 266 27.96 55.51 -135.85
C LYS A 266 28.02 56.78 -135.01
N ASN A 267 27.27 56.87 -133.89
CA ASN A 267 27.43 58.01 -132.97
C ASN A 267 28.56 57.80 -131.95
N SER A 268 28.87 56.54 -131.61
CA SER A 268 29.80 56.18 -130.52
C SER A 268 31.25 56.65 -130.70
N GLU A 269 31.69 57.01 -131.91
CA GLU A 269 33.10 57.33 -132.19
C GLU A 269 33.45 58.82 -132.02
N LEU A 270 32.45 59.72 -131.97
CA LEU A 270 32.66 61.18 -131.89
C LEU A 270 32.50 61.78 -130.48
N GLU A 271 31.75 61.14 -129.58
CA GLU A 271 31.60 61.63 -128.20
C GLU A 271 32.81 61.29 -127.31
N GLY A 272 33.60 60.26 -127.67
CA GLY A 272 34.61 59.66 -126.80
C GLY A 272 35.87 60.50 -126.47
N GLN A 273 36.08 61.67 -127.08
CA GLN A 273 37.33 62.45 -126.91
C GLN A 273 37.18 63.82 -126.24
N ILE A 274 35.98 64.41 -126.20
CA ILE A 274 35.79 65.81 -125.77
C ILE A 274 35.64 65.95 -124.24
N GLN A 275 35.37 64.87 -123.51
CA GLN A 275 34.95 64.94 -122.10
C GLN A 275 36.07 64.88 -121.05
N LEU A 276 37.31 64.50 -121.40
CA LEU A 276 38.31 64.06 -120.42
C LEU A 276 39.29 65.12 -119.86
N LEU A 277 39.48 66.27 -120.53
CA LEU A 277 40.54 67.24 -120.16
C LEU A 277 40.07 68.52 -119.47
N SER A 278 38.76 68.78 -119.39
CA SER A 278 38.24 70.07 -118.87
C SER A 278 38.10 70.17 -117.34
N GLN A 279 38.35 69.10 -116.57
CA GLN A 279 38.00 69.04 -115.14
C GLN A 279 39.19 68.84 -114.17
N ALA A 280 40.37 68.44 -114.65
CA ALA A 280 41.50 68.09 -113.78
C ALA A 280 42.20 69.30 -113.14
N ASP A 281 42.28 70.43 -113.84
CA ASP A 281 43.17 71.53 -113.43
C ASP A 281 42.53 72.49 -112.40
N GLN A 282 41.19 72.67 -112.44
CA GLN A 282 40.47 73.48 -111.45
C GLN A 282 40.23 72.75 -110.11
N THR A 283 40.17 71.41 -110.11
CA THR A 283 39.96 70.65 -108.87
C THR A 283 41.19 70.68 -107.96
N LYS A 284 42.40 70.78 -108.50
CA LYS A 284 43.65 70.79 -107.73
C LYS A 284 43.73 71.93 -106.71
N THR A 285 43.46 73.17 -107.13
CA THR A 285 43.61 74.37 -106.28
C THR A 285 42.64 74.37 -105.10
N SER A 286 41.46 73.74 -105.23
CA SER A 286 40.49 73.64 -104.13
C SER A 286 40.95 72.67 -103.03
N HIS A 287 41.63 71.59 -103.38
CA HIS A 287 42.08 70.58 -102.40
C HIS A 287 43.23 71.09 -101.52
N GLU A 288 44.13 71.92 -102.05
CA GLU A 288 45.26 72.52 -101.28
C GLU A 288 44.82 73.55 -100.22
N SER A 289 43.56 74.01 -100.26
CA SER A 289 42.95 74.78 -99.16
C SER A 289 42.37 73.85 -98.11
N PHE A 290 41.54 72.89 -98.52
CA PHE A 290 40.82 71.98 -97.62
C PHE A 290 41.76 71.09 -96.78
N ILE A 291 42.89 70.66 -97.35
CA ILE A 291 43.91 69.88 -96.64
C ILE A 291 44.54 70.68 -95.48
N ARG A 292 44.71 72.00 -95.61
CA ARG A 292 45.26 72.85 -94.53
C ARG A 292 44.30 72.98 -93.35
N GLU A 293 43.02 73.15 -93.63
CA GLU A 293 41.97 73.22 -92.59
C GLU A 293 41.82 71.90 -91.84
N LEU A 294 41.88 70.76 -92.56
CA LEU A 294 41.90 69.42 -91.96
C LEU A 294 43.08 69.21 -91.01
N ILE A 295 44.30 69.61 -91.40
CA ILE A 295 45.49 69.48 -90.55
C ILE A 295 45.35 70.31 -89.26
N GLU A 296 44.84 71.54 -89.35
CA GLU A 296 44.67 72.38 -88.16
C GLU A 296 43.59 71.84 -87.20
N ASN A 297 42.50 71.27 -87.74
CA ASN A 297 41.46 70.63 -86.93
C ASN A 297 41.93 69.32 -86.29
N CYS A 298 42.72 68.49 -86.99
CA CYS A 298 43.35 67.31 -86.39
C CYS A 298 44.25 67.67 -85.20
N ASN A 299 45.11 68.70 -85.34
CA ASN A 299 45.99 69.14 -84.25
C ASN A 299 45.20 69.65 -83.03
N LYS A 300 44.09 70.38 -83.23
CA LYS A 300 43.18 70.80 -82.15
C LYS A 300 42.52 69.60 -81.45
N MET A 301 42.15 68.58 -82.22
CA MET A 301 41.54 67.36 -81.69
C MET A 301 42.51 66.57 -80.80
N THR A 302 43.75 66.34 -81.25
CA THR A 302 44.79 65.67 -80.44
C THR A 302 45.08 66.40 -79.14
N LEU A 303 45.25 67.73 -79.18
CA LEU A 303 45.54 68.53 -77.99
C LEU A 303 44.37 68.53 -76.97
N ASN A 304 43.13 68.39 -77.44
CA ASN A 304 41.96 68.23 -76.58
C ASN A 304 41.86 66.82 -75.97
N ASP A 305 42.30 65.78 -76.68
CA ASP A 305 42.32 64.39 -76.21
C ASP A 305 43.37 64.19 -75.10
N ASP A 306 44.59 64.70 -75.29
CA ASP A 306 45.63 64.72 -74.25
C ASP A 306 45.20 65.48 -72.99
N LYS A 307 44.50 66.62 -73.16
CA LYS A 307 43.93 67.40 -72.05
C LYS A 307 42.86 66.60 -71.30
N MET A 308 41.92 65.98 -72.01
CA MET A 308 40.86 65.16 -71.41
C MET A 308 41.44 63.96 -70.64
N LYS A 309 42.48 63.32 -71.18
CA LYS A 309 43.22 62.24 -70.52
C LYS A 309 43.89 62.70 -69.21
N SER A 310 44.55 63.87 -69.23
CA SER A 310 45.15 64.47 -68.02
C SER A 310 44.10 64.83 -66.96
N GLU A 311 42.91 65.28 -67.38
CA GLU A 311 41.80 65.57 -66.46
C GLU A 311 41.23 64.29 -65.82
N TYR A 312 41.01 63.21 -66.59
CA TYR A 312 40.60 61.92 -66.03
C TYR A 312 41.64 61.30 -65.10
N GLU A 313 42.93 61.37 -65.45
CA GLU A 313 44.00 60.84 -64.60
C GLU A 313 44.14 61.64 -63.29
N THR A 314 43.85 62.95 -63.32
CA THR A 314 43.73 63.78 -62.11
C THR A 314 42.55 63.35 -61.24
N GLN A 315 41.36 63.15 -61.82
CA GLN A 315 40.15 62.70 -61.11
C GLN A 315 40.32 61.33 -60.47
N ILE A 316 40.93 60.36 -61.17
CA ILE A 316 41.22 59.02 -60.65
C ILE A 316 42.13 59.08 -59.42
N ASN A 317 43.17 59.91 -59.46
CA ASN A 317 44.10 60.05 -58.33
C ASN A 317 43.47 60.78 -57.13
N GLN A 318 42.61 61.78 -57.36
CA GLN A 318 41.81 62.42 -56.31
C GLN A 318 40.88 61.42 -55.62
N LEU A 319 40.06 60.71 -56.40
CA LEU A 319 39.10 59.74 -55.89
C LEU A 319 39.78 58.59 -55.12
N LYS A 320 40.96 58.14 -55.58
CA LYS A 320 41.79 57.18 -54.85
C LYS A 320 42.25 57.71 -53.49
N SER A 321 42.73 58.96 -53.44
CA SER A 321 43.17 59.60 -52.18
C SER A 321 42.02 59.79 -51.19
N GLU A 322 40.81 60.07 -51.68
CA GLU A 322 39.61 60.13 -50.86
C GLU A 322 39.26 58.76 -50.25
N TYR A 323 39.23 57.69 -51.06
CA TYR A 323 38.96 56.34 -50.55
C TYR A 323 40.04 55.85 -49.57
N GLU A 324 41.33 56.10 -49.82
CA GLU A 324 42.41 55.79 -48.86
C GLU A 324 42.23 56.54 -47.53
N THR A 325 41.74 57.77 -47.57
CA THR A 325 41.45 58.58 -46.37
C THR A 325 40.24 58.04 -45.61
N GLN A 326 39.14 57.71 -46.30
CA GLN A 326 37.93 57.13 -45.69
C GLN A 326 38.21 55.79 -45.03
N ILE A 327 38.96 54.89 -45.69
CA ILE A 327 39.37 53.58 -45.14
C ILE A 327 40.19 53.77 -43.86
N LYS A 328 41.10 54.75 -43.85
CA LYS A 328 41.94 55.06 -42.68
C LYS A 328 41.14 55.62 -41.50
N GLN A 329 40.17 56.50 -41.76
CA GLN A 329 39.24 57.01 -40.75
C GLN A 329 38.40 55.89 -40.15
N LEU A 330 37.68 55.13 -40.99
CA LEU A 330 36.81 54.03 -40.59
C LEU A 330 37.56 52.96 -39.76
N LYS A 331 38.82 52.64 -40.13
CA LYS A 331 39.67 51.74 -39.33
C LYS A 331 39.94 52.29 -37.92
N SER A 332 40.24 53.58 -37.80
CA SER A 332 40.52 54.22 -36.50
C SER A 332 39.27 54.30 -35.59
N GLU A 333 38.08 54.41 -36.18
CA GLU A 333 36.80 54.34 -35.46
C GLU A 333 36.56 52.93 -34.90
N TYR A 334 36.72 51.88 -35.73
CA TYR A 334 36.58 50.50 -35.26
C TYR A 334 37.63 50.13 -34.18
N GLU A 335 38.89 50.53 -34.35
CA GLU A 335 39.92 50.33 -33.30
C GLU A 335 39.56 51.04 -31.98
N THR A 336 38.85 52.17 -32.04
CA THR A 336 38.38 52.91 -30.87
C THR A 336 37.17 52.22 -30.22
N GLN A 337 36.20 51.76 -31.02
CA GLN A 337 35.03 51.01 -30.53
C GLN A 337 35.44 49.70 -29.83
N ILE A 338 36.39 48.95 -30.41
CA ILE A 338 36.93 47.70 -29.82
C ILE A 338 37.52 47.96 -28.44
N LYS A 339 38.34 49.01 -28.28
CA LYS A 339 38.92 49.38 -26.97
C LYS A 339 37.85 49.74 -25.95
N GLN A 340 36.82 50.50 -26.34
CA GLN A 340 35.70 50.85 -25.45
C GLN A 340 34.83 49.64 -25.05
N LEU A 341 34.75 48.60 -25.89
CA LEU A 341 34.06 47.35 -25.54
C LEU A 341 34.88 46.52 -24.55
N GLN A 342 36.18 46.35 -24.82
CA GLN A 342 37.12 45.65 -23.93
C GLN A 342 37.19 46.30 -22.53
N GLU A 343 37.19 47.63 -22.46
CA GLU A 343 37.20 48.35 -21.17
C GLU A 343 35.87 48.17 -20.39
N ARG A 344 34.72 48.15 -21.09
CA ARG A 344 33.42 47.83 -20.47
C ARG A 344 33.38 46.39 -19.95
N GLU A 345 33.85 45.42 -20.73
CA GLU A 345 33.91 44.01 -20.33
C GLU A 345 34.79 43.82 -19.08
N SER A 346 35.99 44.42 -19.10
CA SER A 346 36.94 44.38 -17.98
C SER A 346 36.39 44.96 -16.68
N LYS A 347 35.45 45.91 -16.75
CA LYS A 347 34.78 46.51 -15.58
C LYS A 347 33.56 45.70 -15.14
N MET A 348 32.74 45.24 -16.07
CA MET A 348 31.49 44.52 -15.80
C MET A 348 31.73 43.10 -15.24
N LYS A 349 32.76 42.40 -15.72
CA LYS A 349 33.09 41.03 -15.30
C LYS A 349 33.29 40.86 -13.78
N PRO A 350 34.18 41.61 -13.09
CA PRO A 350 34.37 41.46 -11.65
C PRO A 350 33.13 41.84 -10.83
N GLU A 351 32.31 42.79 -11.29
CA GLU A 351 31.04 43.14 -10.64
C GLU A 351 30.03 41.99 -10.70
N TYR A 352 29.91 41.33 -11.85
CA TYR A 352 29.08 40.15 -12.04
C TYR A 352 29.55 38.98 -11.17
N GLU A 353 30.85 38.65 -11.18
CA GLU A 353 31.42 37.62 -10.31
C GLU A 353 31.23 37.92 -8.81
N ALA A 354 31.31 39.19 -8.41
CA ALA A 354 31.00 39.63 -7.05
C ALA A 354 29.50 39.57 -6.71
N HIS A 355 28.60 39.71 -7.69
CA HIS A 355 27.16 39.49 -7.48
C HIS A 355 26.85 37.99 -7.32
N VAL A 356 27.39 37.13 -8.17
CA VAL A 356 27.24 35.66 -8.09
C VAL A 356 27.70 35.13 -6.73
N ARG A 357 28.89 35.52 -6.25
CA ARG A 357 29.39 35.14 -4.91
C ARG A 357 28.44 35.54 -3.77
N ARG A 358 27.88 36.76 -3.80
CA ARG A 358 26.91 37.23 -2.81
C ARG A 358 25.58 36.48 -2.84
N LEU A 359 25.15 35.99 -4.01
CA LEU A 359 23.97 35.12 -4.14
C LEU A 359 24.24 33.71 -3.60
N GLN A 360 25.43 33.15 -3.85
CA GLN A 360 25.86 31.86 -3.30
C GLN A 360 25.89 31.92 -1.76
N GLU A 361 26.60 32.88 -1.17
CA GLU A 361 26.64 33.08 0.28
C GLU A 361 25.25 33.25 0.92
N ARG A 362 24.32 33.91 0.23
CA ARG A 362 22.94 34.08 0.71
C ARG A 362 22.18 32.76 0.70
N ASN A 363 22.34 31.95 -0.35
CA ASN A 363 21.71 30.64 -0.44
C ASN A 363 22.28 29.65 0.58
N ASP A 364 23.59 29.64 0.80
CA ASP A 364 24.24 28.77 1.78
C ASP A 364 23.78 29.11 3.21
N LYS A 365 23.77 30.40 3.58
CA LYS A 365 23.22 30.88 4.87
C LYS A 365 21.74 30.50 5.04
N MET A 366 20.94 30.58 3.98
CA MET A 366 19.53 30.20 4.01
C MET A 366 19.34 28.68 4.15
N LYS A 367 20.18 27.88 3.49
CA LYS A 367 20.18 26.42 3.59
C LYS A 367 20.50 25.98 5.02
N SER A 368 21.56 26.51 5.63
CA SER A 368 21.91 26.20 7.03
C SER A 368 20.80 26.58 8.01
N ALA A 369 20.13 27.72 7.82
CA ALA A 369 19.00 28.13 8.66
C ALA A 369 17.78 27.18 8.53
N TYR A 370 17.50 26.66 7.32
CA TYR A 370 16.47 25.64 7.15
C TYR A 370 16.87 24.29 7.74
N GLU A 371 18.13 23.88 7.60
CA GLU A 371 18.65 22.64 8.21
C GLU A 371 18.56 22.69 9.75
N GLU A 372 18.90 23.83 10.35
CA GLU A 372 18.74 24.07 11.80
C GLU A 372 17.26 24.00 12.24
N HIS A 373 16.36 24.70 11.53
CA HIS A 373 14.93 24.69 11.85
C HIS A 373 14.28 23.30 11.65
N ILE A 374 14.76 22.50 10.68
CA ILE A 374 14.32 21.11 10.50
C ILE A 374 14.77 20.24 11.67
N ASN A 375 16.00 20.41 12.15
CA ASN A 375 16.50 19.66 13.31
C ASN A 375 15.71 20.01 14.59
N GLN A 376 15.47 21.30 14.85
CA GLN A 376 14.67 21.75 16.00
C GLN A 376 13.25 21.15 16.00
N LEU A 377 12.56 21.15 14.85
CA LEU A 377 11.24 20.52 14.70
C LEU A 377 11.28 19.00 14.86
N GLN A 378 12.38 18.34 14.50
CA GLN A 378 12.55 16.90 14.73
C GLN A 378 12.79 16.57 16.20
N GLU A 379 13.52 17.40 16.93
CA GLU A 379 13.69 17.25 18.39
C GLU A 379 12.37 17.46 19.12
N GLU A 380 11.64 18.56 18.85
CA GLU A 380 10.32 18.83 19.42
C GLU A 380 9.33 17.69 19.15
N ALA A 381 9.23 17.22 17.90
CA ALA A 381 8.36 16.11 17.52
C ALA A 381 8.76 14.78 18.17
N ASN A 382 10.03 14.60 18.57
CA ASN A 382 10.49 13.41 19.26
C ASN A 382 10.23 13.48 20.78
N GLU A 383 10.35 14.65 21.42
CA GLU A 383 9.95 14.80 22.83
C GLU A 383 8.42 14.66 23.00
N LEU A 384 7.61 15.30 22.13
CA LEU A 384 6.16 15.13 22.13
C LEU A 384 5.73 13.66 21.94
N ARG A 385 6.48 12.86 21.17
CA ARG A 385 6.25 11.41 21.05
C ARG A 385 6.58 10.64 22.33
N LYS A 386 7.63 11.03 23.07
CA LYS A 386 7.94 10.41 24.38
C LYS A 386 6.87 10.75 25.41
N GLU A 387 6.44 11.99 25.47
CA GLU A 387 5.38 12.46 26.38
C GLU A 387 4.04 11.76 26.08
N ALA A 388 3.61 11.76 24.82
CA ALA A 388 2.39 11.07 24.39
C ALA A 388 2.43 9.56 24.69
N LYS A 389 3.61 8.92 24.56
CA LYS A 389 3.78 7.52 24.98
C LYS A 389 3.68 7.38 26.50
N SER A 390 4.35 8.24 27.28
CA SER A 390 4.31 8.19 28.75
C SER A 390 2.88 8.35 29.27
N ALA A 391 2.12 9.30 28.73
CA ALA A 391 0.71 9.51 29.08
C ALA A 391 -0.18 8.32 28.67
N ASN A 392 0.09 7.67 27.54
CA ASN A 392 -0.60 6.45 27.13
C ASN A 392 -0.30 5.26 28.06
N ASP A 393 0.98 5.07 28.42
CA ASP A 393 1.43 3.99 29.29
C ASP A 393 0.85 4.18 30.71
N GLU A 394 0.78 5.43 31.21
CA GLU A 394 0.12 5.80 32.47
C GLU A 394 -1.39 5.60 32.42
N ALA A 395 -2.08 6.08 31.38
CA ALA A 395 -3.51 5.88 31.19
C ALA A 395 -3.89 4.39 31.08
N SER A 396 -3.05 3.58 30.43
CA SER A 396 -3.18 2.12 30.38
C SER A 396 -3.04 1.49 31.78
N GLY A 397 -2.11 1.99 32.60
CA GLY A 397 -1.96 1.62 34.00
C GLY A 397 -3.22 1.92 34.82
N TYR A 398 -3.79 3.12 34.69
CA TYR A 398 -5.04 3.49 35.36
C TYR A 398 -6.23 2.65 34.89
N GLN A 399 -6.36 2.36 33.58
CA GLN A 399 -7.41 1.49 33.07
C GLN A 399 -7.29 0.06 33.60
N ALA A 400 -6.08 -0.49 33.67
CA ALA A 400 -5.84 -1.81 34.27
C ALA A 400 -6.16 -1.85 35.78
N ALA A 401 -5.76 -0.81 36.52
CA ALA A 401 -6.08 -0.67 37.94
C ALA A 401 -7.60 -0.54 38.19
N LEU A 402 -8.29 0.30 37.41
CA LEU A 402 -9.75 0.47 37.47
C LEU A 402 -10.49 -0.81 37.09
N GLY A 403 -10.02 -1.53 36.06
CA GLY A 403 -10.55 -2.83 35.66
C GLY A 403 -10.41 -3.87 36.78
N SER A 404 -9.26 -3.92 37.46
CA SER A 404 -9.05 -4.77 38.62
C SER A 404 -9.97 -4.38 39.79
N ALA A 405 -10.12 -3.08 40.08
CA ALA A 405 -10.99 -2.58 41.13
C ALA A 405 -12.47 -2.91 40.87
N THR A 406 -12.95 -2.79 39.62
CA THR A 406 -14.37 -2.92 39.25
C THR A 406 -14.79 -4.31 38.77
N ASN A 407 -13.89 -5.18 38.32
CA ASN A 407 -14.24 -6.53 37.87
C ASN A 407 -14.71 -7.42 39.04
N VAL A 408 -16.00 -7.73 39.11
CA VAL A 408 -16.61 -8.63 40.12
C VAL A 408 -16.45 -10.13 39.79
N ARG A 409 -15.84 -10.51 38.65
CA ARG A 409 -15.56 -11.93 38.36
C ARG A 409 -14.23 -12.36 38.98
N TRP A 410 -14.27 -13.47 39.72
CA TRP A 410 -13.11 -14.24 40.14
C TRP A 410 -12.29 -14.73 38.94
N SER A 411 -10.96 -14.77 39.06
CA SER A 411 -10.11 -15.41 38.06
C SER A 411 -10.10 -16.93 38.21
N ASP A 412 -9.92 -17.64 37.09
CA ASP A 412 -9.92 -19.11 37.02
C ASP A 412 -8.88 -19.78 37.94
N SER A 413 -7.84 -19.03 38.34
CA SER A 413 -6.80 -19.42 39.29
C SER A 413 -7.22 -19.40 40.76
N THR A 414 -8.37 -18.82 41.11
CA THR A 414 -8.81 -18.68 42.52
C THR A 414 -9.74 -19.80 42.97
N PHE A 415 -9.65 -20.18 44.24
CA PHE A 415 -10.54 -21.17 44.86
C PHE A 415 -12.02 -20.79 44.81
N ASN A 416 -12.33 -19.48 44.76
CA ASN A 416 -13.68 -18.95 44.70
C ASN A 416 -14.27 -18.89 43.29
N ASN A 417 -13.57 -19.37 42.25
CA ASN A 417 -14.16 -19.40 40.91
C ASN A 417 -15.34 -20.40 40.84
N PRO A 418 -16.39 -20.13 40.03
CA PRO A 418 -17.61 -20.94 40.06
C PRO A 418 -17.41 -22.42 39.70
N ILE A 419 -16.49 -22.74 38.80
CA ILE A 419 -16.21 -24.11 38.35
C ILE A 419 -15.55 -24.91 39.48
N GLN A 420 -14.66 -24.28 40.25
CA GLN A 420 -14.04 -24.90 41.41
C GLN A 420 -15.05 -25.08 42.55
N LEU A 421 -15.92 -24.10 42.78
CA LEU A 421 -16.98 -24.18 43.79
C LEU A 421 -17.96 -25.36 43.52
N THR A 422 -18.38 -25.60 42.27
CA THR A 422 -19.19 -26.80 41.94
C THR A 422 -18.45 -28.10 42.29
N LYS A 423 -17.16 -28.23 41.92
CA LYS A 423 -16.34 -29.41 42.26
C LYS A 423 -16.17 -29.60 43.77
N ASP A 424 -16.13 -28.54 44.56
CA ASP A 424 -16.01 -28.63 46.01
C ASP A 424 -17.34 -28.96 46.70
N ILE A 425 -18.48 -28.55 46.10
CA ILE A 425 -19.81 -29.04 46.50
C ILE A 425 -19.93 -30.55 46.24
N GLU A 426 -19.47 -31.04 45.08
CA GLU A 426 -19.44 -32.47 44.74
C GLU A 426 -18.57 -33.28 45.74
N LYS A 427 -17.35 -32.82 46.02
CA LYS A 427 -16.48 -33.42 47.06
C LYS A 427 -17.17 -33.48 48.43
N PHE A 428 -17.91 -32.43 48.80
CA PHE A 428 -18.61 -32.39 50.08
C PHE A 428 -19.84 -33.30 50.14
N GLN A 429 -20.56 -33.49 49.02
CA GLN A 429 -21.59 -34.51 48.90
C GLN A 429 -21.03 -35.91 49.16
N HIS A 430 -19.87 -36.25 48.59
CA HIS A 430 -19.21 -37.52 48.87
C HIS A 430 -18.80 -37.67 50.35
N LEU A 431 -18.17 -36.65 50.94
CA LEU A 431 -17.79 -36.66 52.37
C LEU A 431 -19.02 -36.85 53.29
N LEU A 432 -20.12 -36.16 53.01
CA LEU A 432 -21.38 -36.32 53.74
C LEU A 432 -21.97 -37.73 53.56
N ALA A 433 -21.95 -38.28 52.34
CA ALA A 433 -22.48 -39.59 52.04
C ALA A 433 -21.75 -40.72 52.80
N ASP A 434 -20.42 -40.70 52.84
CA ASP A 434 -19.64 -41.71 53.56
C ASP A 434 -19.78 -41.58 55.08
N PHE A 435 -19.75 -40.36 55.62
CA PHE A 435 -19.92 -40.13 57.06
C PHE A 435 -21.33 -40.53 57.54
N THR A 436 -22.37 -40.28 56.76
CA THR A 436 -23.78 -40.62 57.09
C THR A 436 -24.15 -42.08 56.82
N LYS A 437 -23.25 -42.86 56.21
CA LYS A 437 -23.45 -44.27 55.86
C LYS A 437 -23.79 -45.14 57.08
N VAL A 438 -25.03 -45.64 57.11
CA VAL A 438 -25.57 -46.60 58.10
C VAL A 438 -25.74 -48.04 57.56
N LYS A 439 -25.25 -48.32 56.33
CA LYS A 439 -25.09 -49.69 55.82
C LYS A 439 -23.80 -50.30 56.37
N GLY A 440 -23.88 -51.44 57.06
CA GLY A 440 -22.72 -52.21 57.53
C GLY A 440 -23.00 -53.01 58.80
N LYS A 441 -21.98 -53.73 59.32
CA LYS A 441 -21.98 -54.29 60.68
C LYS A 441 -21.48 -53.30 61.74
N SER A 442 -20.75 -52.27 61.32
CA SER A 442 -20.12 -51.25 62.17
C SER A 442 -21.09 -50.17 62.68
N VAL A 443 -22.36 -50.19 62.25
CA VAL A 443 -23.39 -49.23 62.64
C VAL A 443 -24.70 -49.94 62.94
N LYS A 444 -25.25 -49.68 64.12
CA LYS A 444 -26.62 -50.02 64.51
C LYS A 444 -27.48 -48.77 64.40
N ILE A 445 -28.78 -48.91 64.10
CA ILE A 445 -29.71 -47.77 63.94
C ILE A 445 -30.83 -47.86 64.97
N ASP A 446 -31.36 -46.70 65.35
CA ASP A 446 -32.65 -46.58 66.01
C ASP A 446 -33.71 -46.38 64.92
N GLU A 447 -34.58 -47.37 64.71
CA GLU A 447 -35.59 -47.29 63.65
C GLU A 447 -36.72 -46.32 63.97
N ASP A 448 -37.02 -46.03 65.24
CA ASP A 448 -38.14 -45.16 65.61
C ASP A 448 -37.71 -43.69 65.64
N ALA A 449 -36.50 -43.39 66.11
CA ALA A 449 -35.87 -42.09 65.88
C ALA A 449 -35.66 -41.82 64.38
N ALA A 450 -35.30 -42.84 63.59
CA ALA A 450 -35.19 -42.71 62.13
C ALA A 450 -36.53 -42.36 61.47
N LYS A 451 -37.64 -43.02 61.87
CA LYS A 451 -39.00 -42.67 61.41
C LYS A 451 -39.34 -41.22 61.76
N GLN A 452 -39.07 -40.78 62.99
CA GLN A 452 -39.31 -39.39 63.41
C GLN A 452 -38.52 -38.36 62.56
N LEU A 453 -37.25 -38.63 62.26
CA LEU A 453 -36.44 -37.75 61.40
C LEU A 453 -36.97 -37.70 59.96
N LEU A 454 -37.48 -38.81 59.43
CA LEU A 454 -38.09 -38.86 58.11
C LEU A 454 -39.44 -38.12 58.08
N THR A 455 -40.25 -38.24 59.13
CA THR A 455 -41.48 -37.45 59.30
C THR A 455 -41.19 -35.95 59.39
N LYS A 456 -40.11 -35.52 60.06
CA LYS A 456 -39.65 -34.11 60.09
C LYS A 456 -39.37 -33.55 58.68
N TYR A 457 -39.00 -34.40 57.72
CA TYR A 457 -38.77 -34.00 56.32
C TYR A 457 -39.93 -34.34 55.36
N GLU A 458 -41.14 -34.57 55.90
CA GLU A 458 -42.37 -34.85 55.13
C GLU A 458 -42.31 -36.12 54.25
N CYS A 459 -41.37 -37.04 54.52
CA CYS A 459 -41.21 -38.31 53.81
C CYS A 459 -42.46 -39.22 53.99
N LYS A 460 -42.97 -39.78 52.89
CA LYS A 460 -44.20 -40.61 52.85
C LYS A 460 -44.02 -41.96 52.15
N ALA A 461 -42.79 -42.33 51.76
CA ALA A 461 -42.49 -43.70 51.35
C ALA A 461 -42.84 -44.71 52.47
N ASN A 462 -43.41 -45.86 52.08
CA ASN A 462 -43.68 -46.97 52.99
C ASN A 462 -42.44 -47.90 53.00
N LEU A 463 -41.53 -47.66 53.94
CA LEU A 463 -40.17 -48.20 53.93
C LEU A 463 -40.06 -49.54 54.67
N ASN A 464 -39.40 -50.53 54.05
CA ASN A 464 -38.94 -51.71 54.78
C ASN A 464 -37.59 -51.46 55.49
N SER A 465 -37.17 -52.41 56.35
CA SER A 465 -35.95 -52.31 57.18
C SER A 465 -34.62 -52.29 56.39
N LYS A 466 -34.65 -52.52 55.07
CA LYS A 466 -33.51 -52.33 54.16
C LYS A 466 -33.51 -50.93 53.55
N GLU A 467 -34.67 -50.43 53.15
CA GLU A 467 -34.86 -49.09 52.56
C GLU A 467 -34.71 -47.96 53.59
N ILE A 468 -35.19 -48.16 54.82
CA ILE A 468 -35.06 -47.17 55.90
C ILE A 468 -33.59 -46.76 56.14
N LYS A 469 -32.63 -47.64 55.85
CA LYS A 469 -31.18 -47.35 55.96
C LYS A 469 -30.67 -46.41 54.85
N ASN A 470 -31.22 -46.48 53.64
CA ASN A 470 -30.93 -45.51 52.58
C ASN A 470 -31.53 -44.14 52.92
N TYR A 471 -32.82 -44.15 53.29
CA TYR A 471 -33.58 -42.95 53.62
C TYR A 471 -33.00 -42.23 54.85
N LEU A 472 -32.62 -42.97 55.90
CA LEU A 472 -31.95 -42.41 57.07
C LEU A 472 -30.60 -41.78 56.73
N ALA A 473 -29.74 -42.44 55.94
CA ALA A 473 -28.44 -41.86 55.55
C ALA A 473 -28.63 -40.49 54.87
N ALA A 474 -29.55 -40.39 53.92
CA ALA A 474 -29.91 -39.15 53.24
C ALA A 474 -30.52 -38.10 54.20
N ALA A 475 -31.44 -38.49 55.09
CA ALA A 475 -32.01 -37.60 56.09
C ALA A 475 -30.96 -37.06 57.08
N LEU A 476 -29.92 -37.84 57.38
CA LEU A 476 -28.77 -37.40 58.17
C LEU A 476 -27.86 -36.43 57.38
N GLN A 477 -27.66 -36.62 56.07
CA GLN A 477 -26.94 -35.63 55.24
C GLN A 477 -27.63 -34.27 55.31
N ARG A 478 -28.95 -34.26 55.12
CA ARG A 478 -29.78 -33.06 55.26
C ARG A 478 -29.69 -32.46 56.66
N MET A 479 -29.78 -33.27 57.71
CA MET A 479 -29.67 -32.79 59.10
C MET A 479 -28.32 -32.12 59.39
N ILE A 480 -27.22 -32.72 58.93
CA ILE A 480 -25.88 -32.14 59.08
C ILE A 480 -25.78 -30.82 58.31
N LEU A 481 -26.29 -30.78 57.08
CA LEU A 481 -26.21 -29.60 56.22
C LEU A 481 -27.09 -28.44 56.73
N GLU A 482 -28.33 -28.72 57.14
CA GLU A 482 -29.20 -27.77 57.84
C GLU A 482 -28.52 -27.25 59.12
N ALA A 483 -27.85 -28.12 59.89
CA ALA A 483 -27.14 -27.70 61.10
C ALA A 483 -25.95 -26.78 60.79
N ILE A 484 -25.09 -27.13 59.84
CA ILE A 484 -23.90 -26.34 59.48
C ILE A 484 -24.29 -24.98 58.91
N PHE A 485 -25.22 -24.93 57.94
CA PHE A 485 -25.66 -23.66 57.36
C PHE A 485 -26.40 -22.80 58.37
N ASN A 486 -27.24 -23.37 59.25
CA ASN A 486 -27.84 -22.62 60.35
C ASN A 486 -26.77 -22.06 61.32
N ILE A 487 -25.69 -22.78 61.63
CA ILE A 487 -24.60 -22.22 62.44
C ILE A 487 -23.93 -21.06 61.69
N ALA A 488 -23.71 -21.19 60.38
CA ALA A 488 -23.05 -20.20 59.55
C ALA A 488 -23.88 -18.91 59.39
N ASP A 489 -25.19 -19.01 59.10
CA ASP A 489 -26.09 -17.85 59.05
C ASP A 489 -26.27 -17.19 60.44
N ASN A 490 -26.13 -17.94 61.55
CA ASN A 490 -26.12 -17.36 62.90
C ASN A 490 -24.76 -16.75 63.34
N LEU A 491 -23.71 -16.78 62.51
CA LEU A 491 -22.42 -16.12 62.83
C LEU A 491 -22.59 -14.61 63.04
N TYR A 492 -23.43 -13.95 62.23
CA TYR A 492 -23.78 -12.53 62.39
C TYR A 492 -24.40 -12.28 63.77
N ARG A 493 -25.48 -13.03 64.09
CA ARG A 493 -26.33 -12.83 65.27
C ARG A 493 -25.58 -13.03 66.58
N TYR A 494 -24.55 -13.88 66.59
CA TYR A 494 -23.68 -14.02 67.75
C TYR A 494 -22.93 -12.72 68.05
N ALA A 495 -22.28 -12.11 67.05
CA ALA A 495 -21.51 -10.88 67.23
C ALA A 495 -22.43 -9.66 67.47
N GLU A 496 -23.57 -9.57 66.78
CA GLU A 496 -24.66 -8.62 67.05
C GLU A 496 -25.07 -8.61 68.54
N SER A 497 -25.19 -9.80 69.15
CA SER A 497 -25.53 -9.95 70.57
C SER A 497 -24.37 -9.81 71.56
N SER A 498 -23.13 -9.59 71.08
CA SER A 498 -21.91 -9.72 71.89
C SER A 498 -21.18 -8.38 72.04
N ASN A 499 -21.47 -7.67 73.12
CA ASN A 499 -20.87 -6.38 73.51
C ASN A 499 -19.34 -6.38 73.69
N SER A 500 -18.66 -7.52 73.54
CA SER A 500 -17.21 -7.67 73.64
C SER A 500 -16.66 -8.64 72.60
N PHE A 501 -15.50 -8.33 72.02
CA PHE A 501 -14.78 -9.20 71.09
C PHE A 501 -14.27 -10.48 71.76
N ASN A 502 -14.21 -11.57 70.99
CA ASN A 502 -13.67 -12.86 71.41
C ASN A 502 -12.95 -13.53 70.23
N ASP A 503 -11.65 -13.80 70.37
CA ASP A 503 -10.81 -14.39 69.31
C ASP A 503 -11.28 -15.79 68.87
N GLY A 504 -11.80 -16.60 69.81
CA GLY A 504 -12.42 -17.90 69.51
C GLY A 504 -13.74 -17.80 68.72
N ARG A 505 -14.11 -16.59 68.30
CA ARG A 505 -15.29 -16.21 67.51
C ARG A 505 -14.97 -15.16 66.45
N LEU A 506 -13.70 -15.01 66.06
CA LEU A 506 -13.23 -14.01 65.11
C LEU A 506 -14.06 -13.98 63.81
N GLU A 507 -14.40 -15.14 63.24
CA GLU A 507 -15.24 -15.26 62.03
C GLU A 507 -16.64 -14.65 62.22
N SER A 508 -17.20 -14.68 63.43
CA SER A 508 -18.50 -14.06 63.74
C SER A 508 -18.43 -12.54 63.66
N PHE A 509 -17.38 -11.94 64.24
CA PHE A 509 -17.16 -10.49 64.17
C PHE A 509 -16.80 -10.02 62.77
N ILE A 510 -16.00 -10.78 62.02
CA ILE A 510 -15.71 -10.48 60.61
C ILE A 510 -17.01 -10.49 59.78
N VAL A 511 -17.86 -11.51 59.94
CA VAL A 511 -19.16 -11.57 59.25
C VAL A 511 -20.06 -10.38 59.61
N TYR A 512 -20.14 -10.01 60.89
CA TYR A 512 -20.93 -8.88 61.37
C TYR A 512 -20.49 -7.55 60.76
N TYR A 513 -19.23 -7.14 60.98
CA TYR A 513 -18.73 -5.87 60.45
C TYR A 513 -18.69 -5.81 58.92
N THR A 514 -18.63 -6.96 58.23
CA THR A 514 -18.77 -7.01 56.77
C THR A 514 -20.19 -6.69 56.33
N GLN A 515 -21.22 -7.21 57.01
CA GLN A 515 -22.61 -6.93 56.64
C GLN A 515 -22.98 -5.47 56.92
N GLU A 516 -22.59 -4.93 58.09
CA GLU A 516 -22.67 -3.50 58.42
C GLU A 516 -22.03 -2.63 57.32
N LEU A 517 -20.76 -2.90 56.98
CA LEU A 517 -20.03 -2.11 55.98
C LEU A 517 -20.63 -2.23 54.57
N VAL A 518 -21.16 -3.40 54.20
CA VAL A 518 -21.90 -3.61 52.95
C VAL A 518 -23.22 -2.84 52.95
N GLU A 519 -23.92 -2.70 54.08
CA GLU A 519 -25.10 -1.86 54.20
C GLU A 519 -24.76 -0.37 54.06
N TYR A 520 -23.79 0.15 54.83
CA TYR A 520 -23.41 1.56 54.76
C TYR A 520 -22.86 1.96 53.37
N THR A 521 -22.14 1.07 52.69
CA THR A 521 -21.67 1.34 51.31
C THR A 521 -22.79 1.23 50.26
N ASN A 522 -23.80 0.37 50.47
CA ASN A 522 -25.03 0.38 49.67
C ASN A 522 -25.83 1.68 49.88
N LEU A 523 -25.93 2.15 51.12
CA LEU A 523 -26.60 3.41 51.45
C LEU A 523 -25.85 4.61 50.85
N LEU A 524 -24.51 4.61 50.89
CA LEU A 524 -23.67 5.61 50.23
C LEU A 524 -23.97 5.68 48.72
N ALA A 525 -23.93 4.54 48.02
CA ALA A 525 -24.19 4.45 46.58
C ALA A 525 -25.61 4.88 46.17
N LYS A 526 -26.61 4.71 47.06
CA LYS A 526 -28.02 5.02 46.78
C LYS A 526 -28.47 6.43 47.17
N SER A 527 -27.79 7.07 48.14
CA SER A 527 -28.28 8.31 48.79
C SER A 527 -27.44 9.56 48.53
N ARG A 528 -26.26 9.43 47.90
CA ARG A 528 -25.36 10.54 47.61
C ARG A 528 -25.18 10.71 46.10
N GLU A 529 -24.92 11.95 45.68
CA GLU A 529 -24.65 12.24 44.27
C GLU A 529 -23.28 11.69 43.87
N GLY A 530 -23.28 10.81 42.88
CA GLY A 530 -22.10 10.15 42.33
C GLY A 530 -22.46 9.43 41.03
N LYS A 531 -21.48 9.20 40.16
CA LYS A 531 -21.64 8.48 38.87
C LYS A 531 -20.49 7.53 38.56
N ASP A 532 -19.58 7.37 39.50
CA ASP A 532 -18.46 6.44 39.39
C ASP A 532 -18.91 4.99 39.52
N SER A 533 -18.21 4.09 38.82
CA SER A 533 -18.45 2.66 38.89
C SER A 533 -17.95 2.03 40.20
N ILE A 534 -16.96 2.64 40.86
CA ILE A 534 -16.33 2.07 42.06
C ILE A 534 -17.25 2.10 43.28
N THR A 535 -17.99 3.18 43.55
CA THR A 535 -18.92 3.25 44.69
C THR A 535 -20.06 2.23 44.54
N ASN A 536 -20.56 2.04 43.31
CA ASN A 536 -21.59 1.04 43.00
C ASN A 536 -21.08 -0.41 43.17
N VAL A 537 -19.82 -0.68 42.85
CA VAL A 537 -19.21 -2.03 42.96
C VAL A 537 -18.60 -2.31 44.34
N THR A 538 -18.30 -1.28 45.14
CA THR A 538 -17.67 -1.39 46.46
C THR A 538 -18.38 -2.36 47.42
N PRO A 539 -19.72 -2.35 47.59
CA PRO A 539 -20.40 -3.29 48.48
C PRO A 539 -20.24 -4.75 48.03
N VAL A 540 -20.21 -4.99 46.71
CA VAL A 540 -19.92 -6.31 46.15
C VAL A 540 -18.49 -6.73 46.46
N LYS A 541 -17.51 -5.88 46.15
CA LYS A 541 -16.08 -6.16 46.37
C LYS A 541 -15.75 -6.45 47.84
N ILE A 542 -16.30 -5.68 48.78
CA ILE A 542 -16.12 -5.90 50.22
C ILE A 542 -16.64 -7.29 50.61
N ARG A 543 -17.88 -7.62 50.22
CA ARG A 543 -18.49 -8.93 50.46
C ARG A 543 -17.63 -10.05 49.86
N GLN A 544 -17.26 -9.94 48.59
CA GLN A 544 -16.47 -10.92 47.85
C GLN A 544 -15.12 -11.19 48.53
N GLN A 545 -14.32 -10.16 48.81
CA GLN A 545 -12.97 -10.33 49.34
C GLN A 545 -12.98 -10.88 50.77
N VAL A 546 -13.89 -10.42 51.64
CA VAL A 546 -13.93 -10.93 53.01
C VAL A 546 -14.44 -12.37 53.06
N TYR A 547 -15.50 -12.72 52.32
CA TYR A 547 -15.98 -14.10 52.30
C TYR A 547 -15.00 -15.05 51.58
N ALA A 548 -14.24 -14.59 50.60
CA ALA A 548 -13.12 -15.35 50.01
C ALA A 548 -11.99 -15.62 51.03
N ALA A 549 -11.65 -14.62 51.85
CA ALA A 549 -10.66 -14.78 52.92
C ALA A 549 -11.15 -15.75 54.01
N LEU A 550 -12.43 -15.67 54.41
CA LEU A 550 -13.07 -16.61 55.33
C LEU A 550 -13.11 -18.03 54.73
N GLY A 551 -13.48 -18.21 53.47
CA GLY A 551 -13.43 -19.50 52.77
C GLY A 551 -12.00 -20.09 52.65
N SER A 552 -10.97 -19.26 52.78
CA SER A 552 -9.57 -19.68 52.69
C SER A 552 -8.87 -19.89 54.06
N ARG A 553 -9.37 -19.26 55.13
CA ARG A 553 -8.69 -19.20 56.45
C ARG A 553 -9.62 -19.32 57.67
N GLY A 554 -10.90 -19.01 57.54
CA GLY A 554 -11.89 -19.14 58.60
C GLY A 554 -12.03 -20.61 59.00
N PHE A 555 -11.97 -20.89 60.30
CA PHE A 555 -11.92 -22.25 60.85
C PHE A 555 -10.84 -23.16 60.22
N ALA A 556 -9.69 -22.62 59.80
CA ALA A 556 -8.60 -23.44 59.24
C ALA A 556 -7.70 -24.12 60.32
N LYS A 557 -7.61 -23.56 61.53
CA LYS A 557 -6.79 -24.11 62.63
C LYS A 557 -7.49 -25.30 63.30
N SER A 558 -6.77 -26.41 63.51
CA SER A 558 -7.25 -27.59 64.23
C SER A 558 -7.82 -27.24 65.62
N ASN A 559 -7.03 -26.53 66.44
CA ASN A 559 -7.34 -26.29 67.85
C ASN A 559 -8.34 -25.13 68.08
N HIS A 560 -9.34 -24.97 67.22
CA HIS A 560 -10.32 -23.90 67.32
C HIS A 560 -11.39 -24.24 68.37
N SER A 561 -11.41 -23.54 69.50
CA SER A 561 -12.26 -23.88 70.67
C SER A 561 -13.76 -24.03 70.34
N TYR A 562 -14.30 -23.16 69.48
CA TYR A 562 -15.69 -23.28 69.03
C TYR A 562 -15.93 -24.52 68.14
N MET A 563 -14.96 -24.95 67.34
CA MET A 563 -15.10 -26.15 66.50
C MET A 563 -15.25 -27.40 67.34
N ASN A 564 -14.51 -27.52 68.45
CA ASN A 564 -14.66 -28.65 69.38
C ASN A 564 -16.09 -28.74 69.92
N LYS A 565 -16.73 -27.60 70.22
CA LYS A 565 -18.15 -27.57 70.58
C LYS A 565 -19.03 -28.02 69.42
N LEU A 566 -18.83 -27.48 68.20
CA LEU A 566 -19.63 -27.84 67.03
C LEU A 566 -19.52 -29.33 66.67
N VAL A 567 -18.33 -29.92 66.79
CA VAL A 567 -18.08 -31.36 66.60
C VAL A 567 -18.90 -32.18 67.59
N ASN A 568 -18.81 -31.87 68.88
CA ASN A 568 -19.57 -32.59 69.91
C ASN A 568 -21.08 -32.39 69.74
N ASP A 569 -21.54 -31.16 69.47
CA ASP A 569 -22.94 -30.84 69.18
C ASP A 569 -23.46 -31.56 67.91
N LEU A 570 -22.59 -31.96 66.97
CA LEU A 570 -22.94 -32.72 65.77
C LEU A 570 -22.93 -34.23 66.01
N VAL A 571 -21.90 -34.77 66.69
CA VAL A 571 -21.81 -36.19 67.07
C VAL A 571 -23.01 -36.57 67.96
N ASN A 572 -23.28 -35.79 69.01
CA ASN A 572 -24.42 -35.99 69.92
C ASN A 572 -25.80 -35.87 69.22
N LYS A 573 -25.87 -35.24 68.02
CA LYS A 573 -27.08 -35.24 67.18
C LYS A 573 -27.18 -36.48 66.30
N MET A 574 -26.06 -36.99 65.79
CA MET A 574 -26.00 -38.22 64.99
C MET A 574 -26.30 -39.46 65.84
N GLU A 575 -25.81 -39.49 67.08
CA GLU A 575 -25.97 -40.63 68.01
C GLU A 575 -27.43 -40.96 68.36
N LYS A 576 -28.33 -39.98 68.24
CA LYS A 576 -29.79 -40.16 68.42
C LYS A 576 -30.44 -41.06 67.38
N TYR A 577 -29.76 -41.35 66.27
CA TYR A 577 -30.29 -42.12 65.14
C TYR A 577 -29.43 -43.34 64.79
N ARG A 578 -28.16 -43.34 65.23
CA ARG A 578 -27.22 -44.44 64.97
C ARG A 578 -26.21 -44.59 66.10
N GLU A 579 -25.82 -45.83 66.35
CA GLU A 579 -24.72 -46.21 67.25
C GLU A 579 -23.55 -46.70 66.39
N VAL A 580 -22.36 -46.12 66.56
CA VAL A 580 -21.12 -46.62 65.92
C VAL A 580 -20.50 -47.65 66.86
N VAL A 581 -20.67 -48.92 66.50
CA VAL A 581 -20.27 -50.09 67.32
C VAL A 581 -18.81 -50.48 67.04
N ASP A 582 -18.23 -49.97 65.95
CA ASP A 582 -16.87 -50.24 65.52
C ASP A 582 -15.85 -49.31 66.20
N GLU A 583 -14.98 -49.90 67.03
CA GLU A 583 -14.00 -49.18 67.85
C GLU A 583 -12.81 -48.60 67.07
N GLU A 584 -12.67 -48.85 65.76
CA GLU A 584 -11.72 -48.11 64.93
C GLU A 584 -12.39 -46.86 64.36
N ARG A 585 -13.59 -47.01 63.76
CA ARG A 585 -14.39 -45.89 63.25
C ARG A 585 -14.77 -44.90 64.35
N LYS A 586 -14.97 -45.37 65.58
CA LYS A 586 -15.27 -44.53 66.75
C LYS A 586 -14.12 -43.58 67.10
N LYS A 587 -12.86 -43.97 66.83
CA LYS A 587 -11.67 -43.11 67.02
C LYS A 587 -11.55 -42.04 65.94
N THR A 588 -11.99 -42.31 64.71
CA THR A 588 -11.98 -41.33 63.60
C THR A 588 -13.22 -40.44 63.56
N LEU A 589 -14.32 -40.83 64.22
CA LEU A 589 -15.62 -40.15 64.16
C LEU A 589 -15.56 -38.63 64.43
N HIS A 590 -14.77 -38.19 65.42
CA HIS A 590 -14.64 -36.77 65.76
C HIS A 590 -13.88 -35.98 64.68
N SER A 591 -12.81 -36.52 64.10
CA SER A 591 -12.04 -35.83 63.05
C SER A 591 -12.75 -35.88 61.68
N GLU A 592 -13.53 -36.93 61.40
CA GLU A 592 -14.48 -36.96 60.28
C GLU A 592 -15.56 -35.86 60.42
N ALA A 593 -16.18 -35.74 61.60
CA ALA A 593 -17.18 -34.72 61.89
C ALA A 593 -16.59 -33.30 61.81
N GLU A 594 -15.37 -33.10 62.34
CA GLU A 594 -14.64 -31.85 62.26
C GLU A 594 -14.36 -31.44 60.82
N LYS A 595 -13.84 -32.35 60.00
CA LYS A 595 -13.60 -32.15 58.57
C LYS A 595 -14.88 -31.71 57.85
N ILE A 596 -16.00 -32.37 58.13
CA ILE A 596 -17.31 -32.05 57.55
C ILE A 596 -17.80 -30.65 57.94
N ILE A 597 -17.67 -30.26 59.22
CA ILE A 597 -18.06 -28.92 59.65
C ILE A 597 -17.16 -27.86 58.99
N ARG A 598 -15.84 -28.08 58.92
CA ARG A 598 -14.90 -27.15 58.24
C ARG A 598 -15.23 -27.01 56.75
N THR A 599 -15.41 -28.11 56.02
CA THR A 599 -15.75 -28.06 54.59
C THR A 599 -17.11 -27.41 54.34
N GLY A 600 -18.13 -27.68 55.16
CA GLY A 600 -19.44 -27.03 55.02
C GLY A 600 -19.43 -25.54 55.35
N MET A 601 -18.64 -25.11 56.34
CA MET A 601 -18.40 -23.68 56.63
C MET A 601 -17.67 -22.98 55.49
N GLN A 602 -16.59 -23.58 55.00
CA GLN A 602 -15.83 -23.11 53.84
C GLN A 602 -16.73 -22.91 52.62
N LEU A 603 -17.58 -23.90 52.29
CA LEU A 603 -18.53 -23.79 51.18
C LEU A 603 -19.56 -22.67 51.40
N TRP A 604 -20.11 -22.51 52.60
CA TRP A 604 -21.04 -21.40 52.88
C TRP A 604 -20.35 -20.04 52.69
N PHE A 605 -19.10 -19.87 53.13
CA PHE A 605 -18.32 -18.66 52.84
C PHE A 605 -18.09 -18.46 51.33
N CYS A 606 -17.62 -19.47 50.60
CA CYS A 606 -17.37 -19.39 49.17
C CYS A 606 -18.65 -19.11 48.35
N LEU A 607 -19.83 -19.52 48.84
CA LEU A 607 -21.13 -19.16 48.26
C LEU A 607 -21.45 -17.66 48.46
N LYS A 608 -21.28 -17.11 49.68
CA LYS A 608 -21.48 -15.66 49.93
C LYS A 608 -20.48 -14.78 49.16
N ALA A 609 -19.32 -15.35 48.79
CA ALA A 609 -18.29 -14.72 47.96
C ALA A 609 -18.58 -14.68 46.44
N GLN A 610 -19.66 -15.30 45.96
CA GLN A 610 -20.08 -15.19 44.55
C GLN A 610 -20.90 -13.91 44.30
N GLU A 611 -20.98 -13.48 43.05
CA GLU A 611 -21.90 -12.42 42.57
C GLU A 611 -22.60 -12.90 41.29
N PRO A 612 -23.94 -13.00 41.25
CA PRO A 612 -24.89 -12.86 42.37
C PRO A 612 -24.73 -13.94 43.44
N VAL A 613 -25.22 -13.67 44.66
CA VAL A 613 -25.16 -14.62 45.78
C VAL A 613 -26.13 -15.79 45.55
N PRO A 614 -25.67 -17.06 45.52
CA PRO A 614 -26.52 -18.22 45.32
C PRO A 614 -27.52 -18.41 46.46
N LYS A 615 -28.74 -18.79 46.08
CA LYS A 615 -29.82 -19.17 46.98
C LYS A 615 -29.79 -20.69 47.17
N ILE A 616 -30.00 -21.14 48.40
CA ILE A 616 -30.07 -22.55 48.79
C ILE A 616 -31.56 -22.92 48.88
N HIS A 617 -32.01 -23.87 48.08
CA HIS A 617 -33.42 -24.23 47.96
C HIS A 617 -33.67 -25.73 48.21
N TRP A 618 -34.67 -26.02 49.05
CA TRP A 618 -35.12 -27.37 49.39
C TRP A 618 -36.50 -27.64 48.80
N PHE A 619 -36.60 -28.61 47.90
CA PHE A 619 -37.90 -29.06 47.39
C PHE A 619 -38.68 -29.84 48.46
N LYS A 620 -39.99 -29.57 48.54
CA LYS A 620 -40.93 -30.20 49.48
C LYS A 620 -41.48 -31.54 48.98
N SER A 621 -42.08 -32.33 49.88
CA SER A 621 -42.81 -33.53 49.47
C SER A 621 -43.98 -33.19 48.56
N GLY A 622 -44.19 -33.95 47.49
CA GLY A 622 -45.20 -33.70 46.46
C GLY A 622 -44.78 -32.74 45.34
N ALA A 623 -43.57 -32.16 45.40
CA ALA A 623 -43.07 -31.32 44.30
C ALA A 623 -42.92 -32.13 43.00
N HIS A 624 -43.24 -31.51 41.86
CA HIS A 624 -43.05 -32.12 40.54
C HIS A 624 -41.57 -32.18 40.17
N ILE A 625 -41.14 -33.28 39.54
CA ILE A 625 -39.73 -33.51 39.18
C ILE A 625 -39.30 -32.52 38.09
N GLN A 626 -38.21 -31.79 38.35
CA GLN A 626 -37.61 -30.81 37.44
C GLN A 626 -36.18 -31.23 37.09
N THR A 627 -35.99 -32.00 36.02
CA THR A 627 -34.71 -32.63 35.65
C THR A 627 -33.54 -31.67 35.42
N HIS A 628 -33.81 -30.39 35.16
CA HIS A 628 -32.78 -29.35 35.05
C HIS A 628 -32.31 -28.81 36.42
N LEU A 629 -33.10 -28.98 37.50
CA LEU A 629 -32.77 -28.54 38.87
C LEU A 629 -32.62 -29.68 39.89
N MET A 630 -32.98 -30.92 39.52
CA MET A 630 -33.00 -32.09 40.40
C MET A 630 -32.18 -33.26 39.84
N VAL A 631 -31.70 -34.13 40.74
CA VAL A 631 -31.11 -35.46 40.48
C VAL A 631 -31.71 -36.46 41.46
N GLY A 632 -31.99 -37.68 40.98
CA GLY A 632 -32.55 -38.78 41.75
C GLY A 632 -32.74 -40.01 40.88
N SER A 633 -33.29 -41.08 41.46
CA SER A 633 -33.54 -42.34 40.73
C SER A 633 -34.95 -42.34 40.16
N TRP A 634 -35.08 -42.08 38.85
CA TRP A 634 -36.32 -42.24 38.08
C TRP A 634 -35.98 -42.63 36.64
N GLU A 635 -36.88 -43.35 35.98
CA GLU A 635 -36.81 -43.61 34.55
C GLU A 635 -37.37 -42.41 33.76
N SER A 636 -36.82 -42.13 32.57
CA SER A 636 -37.18 -40.96 31.77
C SER A 636 -38.64 -40.92 31.34
N GLU A 637 -39.26 -42.08 31.15
CA GLU A 637 -40.65 -42.23 30.74
C GLU A 637 -41.61 -41.94 31.91
N ASN A 638 -41.22 -42.34 33.13
CA ASN A 638 -42.06 -42.34 34.33
C ASN A 638 -41.98 -41.04 35.15
N ILE A 639 -41.31 -40.00 34.65
CA ILE A 639 -41.14 -38.69 35.32
C ILE A 639 -42.49 -38.04 35.67
N LYS A 640 -43.49 -38.14 34.79
CA LYS A 640 -44.81 -37.51 35.01
C LYS A 640 -45.61 -38.19 36.11
N GLU A 641 -45.35 -39.47 36.39
CA GLU A 641 -46.08 -40.29 37.36
C GLU A 641 -45.48 -40.23 38.76
N ASN A 642 -44.25 -39.73 38.89
CA ASN A 642 -43.55 -39.59 40.16
C ASN A 642 -43.57 -38.13 40.68
N GLU A 643 -43.41 -38.00 41.99
CA GLU A 643 -43.22 -36.74 42.71
C GLU A 643 -42.05 -36.86 43.70
N VAL A 644 -41.46 -35.73 44.10
CA VAL A 644 -40.44 -35.69 45.16
C VAL A 644 -41.06 -36.23 46.44
N ASP A 645 -40.40 -37.20 47.09
CA ASP A 645 -40.76 -37.63 48.43
C ASP A 645 -40.12 -36.70 49.48
N PHE A 646 -38.79 -36.57 49.44
CA PHE A 646 -38.08 -35.48 50.10
C PHE A 646 -36.75 -35.16 49.41
N ALA A 647 -36.33 -33.89 49.46
CA ALA A 647 -34.99 -33.47 49.09
C ALA A 647 -34.01 -33.68 50.25
N PHE A 648 -32.83 -34.26 49.97
CA PHE A 648 -31.78 -34.55 50.94
C PHE A 648 -30.46 -33.80 50.72
N PHE A 649 -30.24 -33.26 49.51
CA PHE A 649 -29.25 -32.21 49.26
C PHE A 649 -29.91 -31.07 48.45
N PRO A 650 -29.63 -29.79 48.72
CA PRO A 650 -30.39 -28.67 48.16
C PRO A 650 -29.96 -28.30 46.73
N LEU A 651 -30.87 -27.64 46.01
CA LEU A 651 -30.55 -26.84 44.82
C LEU A 651 -29.74 -25.63 45.28
N ILE A 652 -28.64 -25.33 44.60
CA ILE A 652 -27.82 -24.15 44.83
C ILE A 652 -27.72 -23.39 43.51
N ILE A 653 -28.29 -22.18 43.46
CA ILE A 653 -28.51 -21.43 42.22
C ILE A 653 -28.34 -19.92 42.43
N ALA A 654 -27.52 -19.28 41.59
CA ALA A 654 -27.53 -17.81 41.46
C ALA A 654 -28.52 -17.42 40.35
N GLN A 655 -29.35 -16.43 40.64
CA GLN A 655 -30.26 -15.84 39.65
C GLN A 655 -29.60 -14.54 39.16
N ASN A 656 -29.37 -14.44 37.86
CA ASN A 656 -28.99 -13.20 37.19
C ASN A 656 -30.25 -12.43 36.77
N ASP A 657 -30.12 -11.13 36.51
CA ASP A 657 -31.21 -10.34 35.89
C ASP A 657 -31.38 -10.68 34.39
N THR A 658 -30.35 -11.28 33.77
CA THR A 658 -30.47 -12.02 32.51
C THR A 658 -30.95 -13.45 32.76
N GLN A 659 -31.61 -14.06 31.78
CA GLN A 659 -32.31 -15.36 31.95
C GLN A 659 -31.38 -16.55 32.30
N ASP A 660 -30.06 -16.41 32.11
CA ASP A 660 -29.04 -17.41 32.42
C ASP A 660 -28.79 -17.56 33.93
N SER A 661 -29.68 -18.26 34.64
CA SER A 661 -29.46 -18.59 36.06
C SER A 661 -28.39 -19.67 36.23
N GLN A 662 -27.34 -19.39 37.01
CA GLN A 662 -26.22 -20.31 37.23
C GLN A 662 -26.55 -21.34 38.33
N VAL A 663 -26.74 -22.61 37.92
CA VAL A 663 -26.90 -23.74 38.84
C VAL A 663 -25.52 -24.23 39.27
N PHE A 664 -25.15 -24.01 40.54
CA PHE A 664 -23.92 -24.53 41.13
C PHE A 664 -24.06 -26.00 41.53
N ASN A 665 -25.27 -26.42 41.93
CA ASN A 665 -25.61 -27.81 42.23
C ASN A 665 -27.11 -28.07 42.08
N LYS A 666 -27.50 -29.23 41.53
CA LYS A 666 -28.89 -29.71 41.47
C LYS A 666 -29.30 -30.36 42.80
N ALA A 667 -30.56 -30.19 43.22
CA ALA A 667 -31.08 -30.85 44.41
C ALA A 667 -31.04 -32.38 44.26
N GLN A 668 -30.51 -33.09 45.24
CA GLN A 668 -30.63 -34.55 45.31
C GLN A 668 -31.90 -34.93 46.06
N VAL A 669 -32.75 -35.73 45.42
CA VAL A 669 -34.11 -36.05 45.91
C VAL A 669 -34.38 -37.56 45.85
N PHE A 670 -35.10 -38.07 46.85
CA PHE A 670 -35.87 -39.30 46.67
C PHE A 670 -37.22 -38.96 46.04
N VAL A 671 -37.77 -39.91 45.28
CA VAL A 671 -39.06 -39.79 44.59
C VAL A 671 -39.95 -40.97 44.94
N ARG A 672 -41.26 -40.75 44.82
CA ARG A 672 -42.28 -41.79 44.95
C ARG A 672 -43.38 -41.63 43.89
N PRO A 673 -44.10 -42.70 43.53
CA PRO A 673 -45.28 -42.59 42.68
C PRO A 673 -46.32 -41.63 43.29
N LYS A 674 -46.97 -40.86 42.43
CA LYS A 674 -48.11 -40.01 42.79
C LYS A 674 -49.26 -40.88 43.29
N GLN A 675 -49.90 -40.48 44.38
CA GLN A 675 -51.11 -41.14 44.89
C GLN A 675 -52.35 -40.73 44.07
N ASN A 676 -52.35 -41.10 42.79
CA ASN A 676 -53.54 -41.06 41.96
C ASN A 676 -54.59 -42.02 42.54
N GLY A 677 -55.84 -41.57 42.69
CA GLY A 677 -56.93 -42.31 43.36
C GLY A 677 -57.46 -43.55 42.61
N LYS A 678 -56.62 -44.26 41.86
CA LYS A 678 -56.95 -45.52 41.17
C LYS A 678 -55.91 -46.58 41.51
N PHE A 679 -56.31 -47.58 42.28
CA PHE A 679 -55.53 -48.81 42.47
C PHE A 679 -55.31 -49.51 41.12
N GLN A 680 -54.08 -49.48 40.62
CA GLN A 680 -53.58 -50.51 39.71
C GLN A 680 -52.62 -51.41 40.48
N LYS A 681 -52.98 -52.69 40.62
CA LYS A 681 -52.04 -53.74 41.00
C LYS A 681 -51.01 -53.88 39.87
N ILE A 682 -49.73 -54.09 40.19
CA ILE A 682 -48.99 -55.33 39.86
C ILE A 682 -47.54 -55.31 40.41
N LYS A 683 -47.09 -56.49 40.87
CA LYS A 683 -45.71 -56.97 41.14
C LYS A 683 -44.69 -55.97 41.71
N GLY A 684 -44.26 -56.22 42.95
CA GLY A 684 -43.07 -55.59 43.52
C GLY A 684 -41.77 -56.09 42.87
N TYR A 685 -40.79 -55.20 42.77
CA TYR A 685 -39.43 -55.50 42.32
C TYR A 685 -38.41 -55.17 43.42
N SER A 686 -37.53 -56.13 43.74
CA SER A 686 -36.47 -55.97 44.73
C SER A 686 -35.29 -55.19 44.12
N PHE A 687 -35.19 -53.89 44.42
CA PHE A 687 -34.04 -53.10 43.98
C PHE A 687 -32.76 -53.44 44.75
N SER A 688 -31.77 -53.98 44.02
CA SER A 688 -30.40 -54.15 44.47
C SER A 688 -29.56 -52.93 44.13
N PHE A 689 -29.52 -51.94 45.03
CA PHE A 689 -28.57 -50.83 44.96
C PHE A 689 -27.24 -51.22 45.62
N PHE A 690 -26.12 -50.94 44.94
CA PHE A 690 -24.80 -50.81 45.55
C PHE A 690 -24.80 -49.60 46.52
#